data_AF-A0A962FRG4-F1
#
_entry.id   AF-A0A962FRG4-F1
#
_cell.length_a   1.000
_cell.length_b   1.000
_cell.length_c   1.000
_cell.angle_alpha   90.00
_cell.angle_beta   90.00
_cell.angle_gamma   90.00
#
_symmetry.space_group_name_H-M   'P 1'
#
loop_
_entity.id
_entity.type
_entity.pdbx_description
1 polymer ?
#
loop_
_entity_poly.entity_id
_entity_poly.type
_entity_poly.pdbx_seq_one_letter_code
_entity_poly.pdbx_strand_id
1 'polypeptide(L)'
;MNKSLRGPLRYWGMGMTMLMASCSSCMAVGLWDPGLRNGGWRSDFDDPLLGSTARPLVYAETCAYPGIRFALCPTSFRPLPGVTAPPDRFSATNWQDHVTDALGRFWVVGANTEPALHEPCNSGPPNQSEPVGLPNQTVYGLAVEPEGMGVRPARAVLRIALDLRHRPAQLALRPDCEPFDFIPYLGFGAQVDRGAGEPELARIGGQLPEMVWKFSARLESSDAESFSASEGPPAQPKGQHAGVWVEAQWAGHRRWVWIELFNAYDHTEETYFSPWNWAIPESFHFPGAEIVVTSGEALAARCPGFAGALPSTAPDAWMHGDWMSVRIPLDSLFRCVGALYSTDYPGDDSVAVTGMHFWVEVGVRDIDGISGLTSGDYASHLNMAFADVDLVPDGWPVLDDAASLVDVLYADLLHRSPNASERTAALEAATRYGGAALAAQLLDHPESVHSSGVAARLQLIGWGRADDFEQFRRHARGLSESALARHYADQVARDPRFRDRWGSVMDAATVLAMFRDACPLEDEAAQHAQERLALAWSGRVARGLATAGDLLWAVVQHSFDRPRADVRVVQAYAGLAKRMPTSAELSFHLGSEARSAALVEDLYWSPAFRQRFLPDLSDAGPAAQAPSGESWSNGVSSGQVPAPMDATSASDSPGPASVDASTQSFR
;
A
#
# COMPACT_ATOMS: atom_id res chain seq x y z
N MET A 1 -36.53 -17.45 -55.50
CA MET A 1 -37.11 -18.79 -55.26
C MET A 1 -36.00 -19.83 -55.18
N ASN A 2 -35.95 -20.56 -54.06
CA ASN A 2 -35.46 -21.94 -53.83
C ASN A 2 -34.28 -22.60 -54.60
N LYS A 3 -33.44 -23.26 -53.76
CA LYS A 3 -32.56 -24.44 -53.97
C LYS A 3 -31.27 -24.20 -54.79
N SER A 4 -30.04 -24.57 -54.38
CA SER A 4 -29.41 -25.39 -53.31
C SER A 4 -28.59 -26.57 -53.89
N LEU A 5 -27.43 -26.84 -53.27
CA LEU A 5 -26.48 -27.97 -53.44
C LEU A 5 -25.61 -28.05 -54.70
N ARG A 6 -24.31 -27.74 -54.55
CA ARG A 6 -23.20 -28.75 -54.42
C ARG A 6 -21.83 -28.08 -54.28
N GLY A 7 -21.07 -28.45 -53.24
CA GLY A 7 -19.60 -28.47 -53.25
C GLY A 7 -19.10 -29.92 -53.44
N PRO A 8 -17.85 -30.30 -53.07
CA PRO A 8 -16.75 -29.49 -52.50
C PRO A 8 -15.36 -29.75 -53.16
N LEU A 9 -14.30 -29.06 -52.66
CA LEU A 9 -12.88 -29.49 -52.47
C LEU A 9 -11.99 -28.22 -52.34
N ARG A 10 -11.56 -27.81 -51.14
CA ARG A 10 -10.30 -28.18 -50.42
C ARG A 10 -8.99 -27.65 -51.04
N TYR A 11 -8.37 -26.65 -50.39
CA TYR A 11 -6.99 -26.62 -49.83
C TYR A 11 -6.78 -25.20 -49.23
N TRP A 12 -6.84 -25.03 -47.90
CA TRP A 12 -5.70 -25.01 -46.95
C TRP A 12 -4.70 -23.88 -47.17
N GLY A 13 -4.68 -22.93 -46.23
CA GLY A 13 -3.83 -21.74 -46.24
C GLY A 13 -4.20 -20.72 -45.15
N MET A 14 -4.51 -21.20 -43.93
CA MET A 14 -4.76 -20.30 -42.79
C MET A 14 -3.44 -20.07 -42.04
N GLY A 15 -3.01 -18.81 -41.99
CA GLY A 15 -1.87 -18.40 -41.19
C GLY A 15 -2.16 -18.59 -39.70
N MET A 16 -1.21 -19.22 -39.01
CA MET A 16 -1.30 -19.44 -37.57
C MET A 16 -0.91 -18.15 -36.84
N THR A 17 -1.90 -17.30 -36.57
CA THR A 17 -1.72 -16.11 -35.73
C THR A 17 -1.44 -16.54 -34.30
N MET A 18 -0.15 -16.68 -33.94
CA MET A 18 0.28 -16.77 -32.55
C MET A 18 -0.02 -15.44 -31.85
N LEU A 19 -1.20 -15.36 -31.24
CA LEU A 19 -1.44 -14.45 -30.13
C LEU A 19 -0.58 -14.92 -28.95
N MET A 20 0.65 -14.40 -28.86
CA MET A 20 1.38 -14.39 -27.60
C MET A 20 0.65 -13.43 -26.66
N ALA A 21 -0.36 -13.95 -25.96
CA ALA A 21 -0.82 -13.35 -24.72
C ALA A 21 0.30 -13.56 -23.69
N SER A 22 1.24 -12.62 -23.63
CA SER A 22 2.18 -12.53 -22.53
C SER A 22 1.37 -12.36 -21.24
N CYS A 23 1.42 -13.34 -20.34
CA CYS A 23 0.87 -13.18 -19.01
C CYS A 23 1.70 -12.12 -18.28
N SER A 24 1.27 -10.87 -18.39
CA SER A 24 1.80 -9.74 -17.60
C SER A 24 1.30 -9.81 -16.16
N SER A 25 1.43 -10.98 -15.54
CA SER A 25 1.50 -11.17 -14.10
C SER A 25 2.84 -10.64 -13.62
N CYS A 26 3.08 -9.35 -13.86
CA CYS A 26 4.16 -8.62 -13.22
C CYS A 26 3.95 -8.81 -11.72
N MET A 27 4.89 -9.47 -11.04
CA MET A 27 4.76 -9.74 -9.61
C MET A 27 4.40 -8.42 -8.90
N ALA A 28 3.35 -8.45 -8.09
CA ALA A 28 3.00 -7.35 -7.21
C ALA A 28 4.10 -7.24 -6.14
N VAL A 29 5.19 -6.57 -6.49
CA VAL A 29 6.33 -6.33 -5.61
C VAL A 29 6.14 -4.97 -4.97
N GLY A 30 5.66 -5.00 -3.73
CA GLY A 30 5.60 -3.84 -2.86
C GLY A 30 4.21 -3.62 -2.30
N LEU A 31 4.06 -3.94 -1.02
CA LEU A 31 3.17 -3.24 -0.10
C LEU A 31 3.62 -1.78 -0.07
N TRP A 32 3.14 -0.98 -1.02
CA TRP A 32 3.65 0.36 -1.23
C TRP A 32 2.86 1.40 -0.40
N ASP A 33 3.58 2.46 -0.09
CA ASP A 33 3.32 3.59 0.78
C ASP A 33 2.29 4.64 0.27
N PRO A 34 1.53 4.59 -0.85
CA PRO A 34 0.57 5.66 -1.18
C PRO A 34 -0.48 5.85 -0.09
N GLY A 35 -0.98 4.77 0.49
CA GLY A 35 -1.95 4.88 1.58
C GLY A 35 -1.35 5.47 2.86
N LEU A 36 -0.07 5.27 3.15
CA LEU A 36 0.58 5.85 4.33
C LEU A 36 1.06 7.29 4.03
N ARG A 37 1.60 7.58 2.85
CA ARG A 37 1.87 8.95 2.35
C ARG A 37 0.65 9.86 2.35
N ASN A 38 -0.46 9.37 1.82
CA ASN A 38 -1.67 10.16 1.67
C ASN A 38 -2.50 10.19 2.97
N GLY A 39 -2.10 9.45 4.01
CA GLY A 39 -2.92 9.24 5.21
C GLY A 39 -4.24 8.50 4.90
N GLY A 40 -4.27 7.75 3.80
CA GLY A 40 -5.41 6.96 3.33
C GLY A 40 -5.62 5.73 4.20
N TRP A 41 -6.61 5.76 5.10
CA TRP A 41 -6.95 4.63 5.95
C TRP A 41 -8.45 4.46 6.14
N ARG A 42 -8.87 3.24 6.48
CA ARG A 42 -10.27 2.85 6.68
C ARG A 42 -10.36 1.72 7.71
N SER A 43 -11.43 1.66 8.47
CA SER A 43 -11.74 0.51 9.33
C SER A 43 -12.04 -0.78 8.52
N ASP A 44 -11.87 -1.97 9.16
CA ASP A 44 -11.99 -3.33 8.57
C ASP A 44 -13.02 -3.49 7.44
N PHE A 45 -14.30 -3.35 7.76
CA PHE A 45 -15.40 -3.74 6.86
C PHE A 45 -15.45 -2.95 5.54
N ASP A 46 -16.24 -3.39 4.57
CA ASP A 46 -16.44 -2.66 3.30
C ASP A 46 -17.73 -1.82 3.26
N ASP A 47 -18.61 -1.95 4.25
CA ASP A 47 -19.85 -1.19 4.38
C ASP A 47 -19.84 -0.41 5.71
N PRO A 48 -20.01 0.93 5.70
CA PRO A 48 -20.13 1.72 6.92
C PRO A 48 -21.27 1.29 7.84
N LEU A 49 -22.28 0.57 7.35
CA LEU A 49 -23.42 0.10 8.16
C LEU A 49 -23.21 -1.27 8.80
N LEU A 50 -22.11 -1.99 8.52
CA LEU A 50 -21.91 -3.34 9.03
C LEU A 50 -21.85 -3.36 10.57
N GLY A 51 -22.51 -4.35 11.19
CA GLY A 51 -22.64 -4.48 12.64
C GLY A 51 -23.65 -3.51 13.27
N SER A 52 -24.37 -2.71 12.48
CA SER A 52 -25.51 -1.93 12.97
C SER A 52 -26.84 -2.69 12.83
N THR A 53 -27.91 -2.20 13.46
CA THR A 53 -29.28 -2.70 13.25
C THR A 53 -29.71 -2.70 11.77
N ALA A 54 -29.14 -1.83 10.92
CA ALA A 54 -29.47 -1.77 9.49
C ALA A 54 -28.76 -2.86 8.67
N ARG A 55 -27.60 -3.33 9.13
CA ARG A 55 -26.85 -4.44 8.53
C ARG A 55 -26.08 -5.22 9.62
N PRO A 56 -26.76 -6.14 10.33
CA PRO A 56 -26.14 -6.97 11.36
C PRO A 56 -24.96 -7.81 10.82
N LEU A 57 -24.06 -8.21 11.71
CA LEU A 57 -22.99 -9.16 11.41
C LEU A 57 -23.56 -10.54 11.10
N VAL A 58 -22.99 -11.24 10.12
CA VAL A 58 -23.24 -12.68 9.94
C VAL A 58 -22.30 -13.45 10.87
N TYR A 59 -22.88 -14.36 11.67
CA TYR A 59 -22.10 -15.39 12.36
C TYR A 59 -22.21 -16.69 11.59
N ALA A 60 -21.07 -17.31 11.30
CA ALA A 60 -21.05 -18.68 10.81
C ALA A 60 -21.53 -19.65 11.91
N GLU A 61 -22.39 -20.61 11.57
CA GLU A 61 -22.94 -21.61 12.51
C GLU A 61 -21.85 -22.53 13.12
N THR A 62 -20.69 -22.55 12.46
CA THR A 62 -19.43 -23.13 12.95
C THR A 62 -18.35 -22.06 12.81
N CYS A 63 -17.20 -22.25 13.44
CA CYS A 63 -16.05 -21.36 13.23
C CYS A 63 -15.68 -21.31 11.73
N ALA A 64 -15.17 -20.17 11.24
CA ALA A 64 -15.04 -19.90 9.79
C ALA A 64 -14.35 -21.02 8.99
N TYR A 65 -13.41 -21.73 9.61
CA TYR A 65 -12.73 -22.89 9.02
C TYR A 65 -12.94 -24.15 9.90
N PRO A 66 -13.92 -25.02 9.60
CA PRO A 66 -14.26 -26.19 10.43
C PRO A 66 -13.30 -27.38 10.30
N GLY A 67 -12.33 -27.34 9.37
CA GLY A 67 -11.37 -28.41 9.12
C GLY A 67 -10.14 -28.43 10.04
N ILE A 68 -9.89 -27.35 10.77
CA ILE A 68 -8.70 -27.16 11.62
C ILE A 68 -9.13 -27.32 13.10
N ARG A 69 -8.33 -27.99 13.92
CA ARG A 69 -8.63 -28.23 15.34
C ARG A 69 -8.15 -27.06 16.21
N PHE A 70 -9.02 -26.08 16.42
CA PHE A 70 -8.74 -24.88 17.22
C PHE A 70 -9.06 -25.04 18.71
N ALA A 71 -8.30 -24.36 19.58
CA ALA A 71 -8.58 -24.27 21.02
C ALA A 71 -9.89 -23.52 21.32
N LEU A 72 -10.27 -22.57 20.46
CA LEU A 72 -11.44 -21.69 20.61
C LEU A 72 -12.66 -22.14 19.78
N CYS A 73 -12.68 -23.37 19.28
CA CYS A 73 -13.77 -23.90 18.45
C CYS A 73 -14.55 -25.13 19.01
N PRO A 74 -14.86 -25.23 20.32
CA PRO A 74 -15.88 -26.17 20.76
C PRO A 74 -17.28 -25.66 20.39
N THR A 75 -18.18 -26.57 20.01
CA THR A 75 -19.64 -26.32 19.91
C THR A 75 -20.28 -25.91 21.25
N SER A 76 -19.49 -25.93 22.33
CA SER A 76 -19.82 -25.48 23.67
C SER A 76 -18.94 -24.30 24.11
N PHE A 77 -18.61 -23.37 23.21
CA PHE A 77 -18.37 -22.00 23.66
C PHE A 77 -19.66 -21.57 24.35
N ARG A 78 -19.71 -21.70 25.68
CA ARG A 78 -20.69 -20.95 26.46
C ARG A 78 -20.38 -19.50 26.11
N PRO A 79 -21.30 -18.73 25.51
CA PRO A 79 -21.11 -17.30 25.40
C PRO A 79 -20.72 -16.76 26.78
N LEU A 80 -19.77 -15.80 26.80
CA LEU A 80 -19.12 -15.26 28.01
C LEU A 80 -20.13 -15.14 29.15
N PRO A 81 -19.88 -15.68 30.36
CA PRO A 81 -20.91 -15.91 31.38
C PRO A 81 -21.90 -14.74 31.61
N GLY A 82 -23.05 -14.79 30.92
CA GLY A 82 -24.05 -13.71 30.93
C GLY A 82 -24.56 -13.33 29.53
N VAL A 83 -23.71 -13.42 28.51
CA VAL A 83 -24.10 -13.41 27.10
C VAL A 83 -24.80 -14.74 26.79
N THR A 84 -25.87 -14.76 25.99
CA THR A 84 -26.59 -16.00 25.57
C THR A 84 -26.61 -16.24 24.06
N ALA A 85 -26.31 -15.22 23.27
CA ALA A 85 -25.95 -15.29 21.86
C ALA A 85 -24.97 -14.12 21.59
N PRO A 86 -23.95 -14.28 20.71
CA PRO A 86 -23.10 -13.17 20.35
C PRO A 86 -23.94 -12.04 19.70
N PRO A 87 -23.65 -10.77 19.99
CA PRO A 87 -24.42 -9.64 19.47
C PRO A 87 -24.26 -9.53 17.95
N ASP A 88 -25.36 -9.65 17.21
CA ASP A 88 -25.39 -9.42 15.76
C ASP A 88 -25.36 -7.93 15.39
N ARG A 89 -25.63 -7.05 16.36
CA ARG A 89 -25.73 -5.61 16.19
C ARG A 89 -25.15 -4.89 17.40
N PHE A 90 -24.61 -3.70 17.16
CA PHE A 90 -24.01 -2.82 18.15
C PHE A 90 -24.67 -1.44 18.12
N SER A 91 -24.47 -0.66 19.18
CA SER A 91 -25.07 0.67 19.35
C SER A 91 -24.65 1.69 18.28
N ALA A 92 -23.44 1.51 17.74
CA ALA A 92 -22.84 2.31 16.70
C ALA A 92 -22.09 1.43 15.70
N THR A 93 -21.71 2.04 14.59
CA THR A 93 -20.66 1.58 13.70
C THR A 93 -19.53 2.60 13.86
N ASN A 94 -18.39 2.20 14.41
CA ASN A 94 -17.24 3.11 14.55
C ASN A 94 -16.44 3.20 13.25
N TRP A 95 -17.16 3.10 12.14
CA TRP A 95 -16.65 3.31 10.80
C TRP A 95 -15.90 4.63 10.70
N GLN A 96 -14.66 4.54 10.23
CA GLN A 96 -13.91 5.70 9.80
C GLN A 96 -13.30 5.42 8.44
N ASP A 97 -13.41 6.42 7.57
CA ASP A 97 -12.89 6.43 6.22
C ASP A 97 -12.21 7.77 5.99
N HIS A 98 -10.92 7.69 5.70
CA HIS A 98 -10.06 8.80 5.36
C HIS A 98 -9.34 8.50 4.04
N VAL A 99 -10.02 7.92 3.04
CA VAL A 99 -9.48 7.70 1.69
C VAL A 99 -9.14 9.03 1.02
N THR A 100 -7.87 9.16 0.63
CA THR A 100 -7.27 10.39 0.08
C THR A 100 -6.59 10.20 -1.28
N ASP A 101 -6.40 8.95 -1.74
CA ASP A 101 -5.78 8.66 -3.03
C ASP A 101 -6.81 8.59 -4.19
N ALA A 102 -6.36 8.85 -5.42
CA ALA A 102 -7.22 8.87 -6.60
C ALA A 102 -7.62 7.48 -7.12
N LEU A 103 -7.20 6.40 -6.43
CA LEU A 103 -7.36 5.01 -6.83
C LEU A 103 -8.22 4.22 -5.82
N GLY A 104 -8.68 4.85 -4.74
CA GLY A 104 -9.50 4.23 -3.69
C GLY A 104 -8.72 3.33 -2.75
N ARG A 105 -7.39 3.48 -2.66
CA ARG A 105 -6.54 2.65 -1.79
C ARG A 105 -6.48 3.19 -0.37
N PHE A 106 -6.41 2.28 0.59
CA PHE A 106 -6.32 2.60 2.01
C PHE A 106 -5.57 1.52 2.79
N TRP A 107 -5.05 1.91 3.96
CA TRP A 107 -4.61 1.00 5.01
C TRP A 107 -5.80 0.64 5.90
N VAL A 108 -5.83 -0.61 6.34
CA VAL A 108 -6.90 -1.13 7.18
C VAL A 108 -6.56 -0.93 8.64
N VAL A 109 -7.55 -0.49 9.41
CA VAL A 109 -7.47 -0.27 10.85
C VAL A 109 -8.36 -1.27 11.56
N GLY A 110 -7.81 -1.92 12.58
CA GLY A 110 -8.55 -2.73 13.53
C GLY A 110 -8.36 -2.19 14.95
N ALA A 111 -9.40 -1.58 15.50
CA ALA A 111 -9.47 -1.13 16.89
C ALA A 111 -10.41 -2.05 17.66
N ASN A 112 -9.86 -2.95 18.47
CA ASN A 112 -10.59 -4.06 19.06
C ASN A 112 -10.37 -4.13 20.57
N THR A 113 -11.45 -4.07 21.35
CA THR A 113 -11.38 -4.31 22.80
C THR A 113 -11.83 -5.74 23.06
N GLU A 114 -10.92 -6.65 23.40
CA GLU A 114 -11.34 -7.95 23.92
C GLU A 114 -12.04 -7.78 25.28
N PRO A 115 -13.06 -8.58 25.64
CA PRO A 115 -13.81 -9.50 24.78
C PRO A 115 -14.60 -8.74 23.69
N ALA A 116 -14.26 -8.97 22.42
CA ALA A 116 -14.73 -8.17 21.30
C ALA A 116 -16.25 -8.21 21.12
N LEU A 117 -16.88 -9.29 21.58
CA LEU A 117 -18.30 -9.60 21.45
C LEU A 117 -19.15 -9.14 22.65
N HIS A 118 -18.62 -8.31 23.55
CA HIS A 118 -19.38 -7.79 24.69
C HIS A 118 -20.07 -6.45 24.36
N GLU A 119 -21.20 -6.50 23.63
CA GLU A 119 -21.98 -5.32 23.20
C GLU A 119 -22.38 -4.32 24.30
N PRO A 120 -22.62 -4.72 25.57
CA PRO A 120 -22.79 -3.75 26.65
C PRO A 120 -21.57 -2.83 26.88
N CYS A 121 -20.39 -3.16 26.35
CA CYS A 121 -19.12 -2.51 26.67
C CYS A 121 -18.23 -2.12 25.49
N ASN A 122 -18.65 -2.49 24.27
CA ASN A 122 -18.11 -1.99 23.01
C ASN A 122 -19.20 -1.17 22.33
N SER A 123 -18.88 0.03 21.86
CA SER A 123 -19.86 0.85 21.14
C SER A 123 -20.15 0.32 19.72
N GLY A 124 -19.17 -0.31 19.07
CA GLY A 124 -19.28 -0.88 17.73
C GLY A 124 -18.80 -2.33 17.60
N PRO A 125 -18.96 -2.93 16.40
CA PRO A 125 -18.57 -4.30 16.11
C PRO A 125 -17.06 -4.54 16.26
N PRO A 126 -16.59 -5.79 16.29
CA PRO A 126 -15.16 -6.09 16.42
C PRO A 126 -14.30 -5.42 15.35
N ASN A 127 -13.05 -5.08 15.71
CA ASN A 127 -12.15 -4.19 14.96
C ASN A 127 -12.65 -2.75 14.76
N GLN A 128 -13.85 -2.44 15.26
CA GLN A 128 -14.45 -1.13 15.36
C GLN A 128 -15.08 -0.99 16.75
N SER A 129 -14.49 -1.60 17.78
CA SER A 129 -15.07 -1.67 19.12
C SER A 129 -15.36 -0.27 19.65
N GLU A 130 -14.49 0.69 19.35
CA GLU A 130 -14.60 2.10 19.75
C GLU A 130 -14.05 3.05 18.69
N PRO A 131 -14.38 4.36 18.74
CA PRO A 131 -13.81 5.36 17.83
C PRO A 131 -12.29 5.47 17.95
N VAL A 132 -11.63 5.48 16.79
CA VAL A 132 -10.24 5.89 16.64
C VAL A 132 -10.15 7.42 16.64
N GLY A 133 -9.21 7.98 17.40
CA GLY A 133 -8.95 9.42 17.48
C GLY A 133 -7.49 9.73 17.18
N LEU A 134 -7.06 10.96 17.47
CA LEU A 134 -5.62 11.30 17.43
C LEU A 134 -4.88 10.68 18.64
N PRO A 135 -3.58 10.38 18.53
CA PRO A 135 -2.76 9.86 19.62
C PRO A 135 -2.91 10.64 20.93
N ASN A 136 -3.09 9.91 22.04
CA ASN A 136 -3.31 10.43 23.40
C ASN A 136 -4.61 11.26 23.63
N GLN A 137 -5.55 11.28 22.67
CA GLN A 137 -6.85 11.98 22.83
C GLN A 137 -8.03 11.04 23.09
N THR A 138 -7.85 9.74 22.84
CA THR A 138 -8.84 8.66 22.98
C THR A 138 -8.12 7.37 23.38
N VAL A 139 -8.86 6.29 23.68
CA VAL A 139 -8.25 4.97 23.95
C VAL A 139 -7.45 4.49 22.74
N TYR A 140 -8.01 4.61 21.53
CA TYR A 140 -7.38 4.21 20.27
C TYR A 140 -6.91 5.43 19.49
N GLY A 141 -5.60 5.67 19.46
CA GLY A 141 -5.00 6.81 18.78
C GLY A 141 -4.28 6.40 17.50
N LEU A 142 -4.66 7.00 16.37
CA LEU A 142 -3.99 6.85 15.07
C LEU A 142 -3.72 8.23 14.49
N ALA A 143 -2.48 8.45 14.04
CA ALA A 143 -2.16 9.57 13.16
C ALA A 143 -1.19 9.12 12.07
N VAL A 144 -1.32 9.74 10.91
CA VAL A 144 -0.41 9.55 9.78
C VAL A 144 -0.02 10.94 9.30
N GLU A 145 1.20 11.35 9.63
CA GLU A 145 1.66 12.74 9.51
C GLU A 145 2.99 12.80 8.77
N PRO A 146 3.27 13.85 7.97
CA PRO A 146 4.64 14.11 7.54
C PRO A 146 5.55 14.36 8.76
N GLU A 147 6.83 13.93 8.69
CA GLU A 147 7.85 14.03 9.77
C GLU A 147 8.25 15.49 10.11
N GLY A 148 7.29 16.28 10.60
CA GLY A 148 7.46 17.66 11.04
C GLY A 148 7.72 18.69 9.93
N MET A 149 7.54 19.98 10.25
CA MET A 149 7.98 21.09 9.39
C MET A 149 9.50 21.32 9.46
N GLY A 150 10.30 20.23 9.37
CA GLY A 150 11.74 20.23 9.67
C GLY A 150 12.56 19.46 8.64
N VAL A 151 13.00 20.14 7.58
CA VAL A 151 14.05 19.71 6.62
C VAL A 151 13.72 18.45 5.75
N ARG A 152 12.86 17.53 6.20
CA ARG A 152 12.42 16.31 5.48
C ARG A 152 10.92 16.32 5.14
N PRO A 153 10.45 17.12 4.18
CA PRO A 153 9.02 17.26 3.85
C PRO A 153 8.39 16.05 3.13
N ALA A 154 8.97 14.84 3.22
CA ALA A 154 8.70 13.70 2.30
C ALA A 154 8.68 12.31 2.99
N ARG A 155 8.57 12.25 4.33
CA ARG A 155 8.40 11.00 5.08
C ARG A 155 7.11 11.04 5.87
N ALA A 156 6.19 10.12 5.60
CA ALA A 156 5.05 9.88 6.47
C ALA A 156 5.48 9.04 7.67
N VAL A 157 5.00 9.43 8.84
CA VAL A 157 5.15 8.70 10.11
C VAL A 157 3.76 8.22 10.52
N LEU A 158 3.61 6.91 10.58
CA LEU A 158 2.52 6.25 11.29
C LEU A 158 2.75 6.44 12.79
N ARG A 159 1.73 6.84 13.52
CA ARG A 159 1.68 6.83 14.99
C ARG A 159 0.49 5.99 15.41
N ILE A 160 0.74 4.89 16.13
CA ILE A 160 -0.32 4.12 16.80
C ILE A 160 -0.13 4.20 18.31
N ALA A 161 -1.24 4.41 19.00
CA ALA A 161 -1.27 4.79 20.40
C ALA A 161 -2.43 4.10 21.11
N LEU A 162 -2.15 3.56 22.29
CA LEU A 162 -3.15 3.10 23.24
C LEU A 162 -2.99 3.86 24.55
N ASP A 163 -4.08 4.45 25.03
CA ASP A 163 -4.08 5.29 26.22
C ASP A 163 -5.28 4.99 27.12
N LEU A 164 -5.05 4.16 28.15
CA LEU A 164 -6.11 3.72 29.06
C LEU A 164 -6.63 4.83 29.98
N ARG A 165 -5.99 6.01 30.01
CA ARG A 165 -6.45 7.16 30.82
C ARG A 165 -7.80 7.69 30.37
N HIS A 166 -8.22 7.36 29.15
CA HIS A 166 -9.54 7.69 28.60
C HIS A 166 -10.62 6.63 28.95
N ARG A 167 -10.23 5.40 29.32
CA ARG A 167 -11.16 4.29 29.63
C ARG A 167 -12.11 4.59 30.82
N PRO A 168 -11.71 5.27 31.92
CA PRO A 168 -12.63 5.62 33.01
C PRO A 168 -13.80 6.50 32.57
N ALA A 169 -13.55 7.50 31.72
CA ALA A 169 -14.60 8.41 31.23
C ALA A 169 -15.59 7.68 30.31
N GLN A 170 -15.10 6.72 29.55
CA GLN A 170 -15.89 5.85 28.69
C GLN A 170 -16.76 4.87 29.48
N LEU A 171 -16.19 4.17 30.47
CA LEU A 171 -16.93 3.24 31.34
C LEU A 171 -17.95 3.96 32.22
N ALA A 172 -17.73 5.23 32.59
CA ALA A 172 -18.73 6.03 33.27
C ALA A 172 -20.02 6.27 32.45
N LEU A 173 -19.97 6.08 31.12
CA LEU A 173 -21.14 6.10 30.23
C LEU A 173 -21.80 4.72 30.06
N ARG A 174 -21.14 3.64 30.50
CA ARG A 174 -21.57 2.24 30.42
C ARG A 174 -21.43 1.56 31.81
N PRO A 175 -22.25 1.95 32.81
CA PRO A 175 -22.14 1.47 34.19
C PRO A 175 -22.50 -0.03 34.36
N ASP A 176 -22.97 -0.66 33.30
CA ASP A 176 -23.23 -2.09 33.12
C ASP A 176 -21.96 -2.89 32.73
N CYS A 177 -20.80 -2.24 32.65
CA CYS A 177 -19.51 -2.87 32.33
C CYS A 177 -18.65 -3.17 33.56
N GLU A 178 -18.36 -4.46 33.75
CA GLU A 178 -17.33 -4.90 34.69
C GLU A 178 -15.93 -4.51 34.17
N PRO A 179 -15.08 -3.84 34.97
CA PRO A 179 -13.83 -3.25 34.47
C PRO A 179 -12.72 -4.25 34.11
N PHE A 180 -12.94 -5.55 34.32
CA PHE A 180 -11.87 -6.54 34.42
C PHE A 180 -11.44 -7.18 33.10
N ASP A 181 -12.27 -7.18 32.05
CA ASP A 181 -12.00 -8.04 30.89
C ASP A 181 -11.36 -7.32 29.69
N PHE A 182 -11.12 -6.00 29.78
CA PHE A 182 -10.95 -5.14 28.60
C PHE A 182 -9.53 -4.97 28.06
N ILE A 183 -9.08 -5.81 27.12
CA ILE A 183 -7.76 -5.66 26.50
C ILE A 183 -7.89 -4.95 25.14
N PRO A 184 -7.56 -3.65 25.02
CA PRO A 184 -7.53 -2.95 23.74
C PRO A 184 -6.28 -3.29 22.91
N TYR A 185 -6.55 -3.60 21.64
CA TYR A 185 -5.59 -3.84 20.57
C TYR A 185 -5.85 -2.82 19.43
N LEU A 186 -4.79 -2.21 18.90
CA LEU A 186 -4.84 -1.35 17.72
C LEU A 186 -3.89 -1.87 16.64
N GLY A 187 -4.46 -2.35 15.53
CA GLY A 187 -3.73 -2.75 14.33
C GLY A 187 -3.89 -1.74 13.19
N PHE A 188 -2.80 -1.51 12.44
CA PHE A 188 -2.77 -0.70 11.22
C PHE A 188 -1.89 -1.39 10.17
N GLY A 189 -2.42 -1.71 8.99
CA GLY A 189 -1.67 -2.42 7.97
C GLY A 189 -2.32 -2.42 6.59
N ALA A 190 -1.68 -3.06 5.62
CA ALA A 190 -2.29 -3.31 4.32
C ALA A 190 -2.66 -4.80 4.20
N GLN A 191 -3.79 -5.03 3.54
CA GLN A 191 -4.46 -6.32 3.48
C GLN A 191 -5.12 -6.49 2.10
N VAL A 192 -4.96 -7.65 1.50
CA VAL A 192 -5.64 -8.05 0.25
C VAL A 192 -7.16 -8.06 0.48
N ASP A 193 -7.92 -7.77 -0.58
CA ASP A 193 -9.38 -7.60 -0.54
C ASP A 193 -9.88 -6.46 0.38
N ARG A 194 -8.98 -5.61 0.87
CA ARG A 194 -9.26 -4.47 1.77
C ARG A 194 -8.40 -3.26 1.38
N GLY A 195 -8.60 -2.76 0.15
CA GLY A 195 -8.04 -1.47 -0.29
C GLY A 195 -6.60 -1.50 -0.80
N ALA A 196 -5.84 -2.58 -0.62
CA ALA A 196 -4.46 -2.65 -1.13
C ALA A 196 -4.35 -2.65 -2.68
N GLY A 197 -5.46 -2.89 -3.40
CA GLY A 197 -5.58 -2.73 -4.86
C GLY A 197 -5.03 -3.90 -5.71
N GLU A 198 -4.29 -4.82 -5.11
CA GLU A 198 -3.66 -5.98 -5.75
C GLU A 198 -4.13 -7.30 -5.10
N PRO A 199 -4.08 -8.45 -5.81
CA PRO A 199 -4.50 -9.76 -5.27
C PRO A 199 -3.49 -10.37 -4.27
N GLU A 200 -2.29 -9.79 -4.14
CA GLU A 200 -1.24 -10.17 -3.21
C GLU A 200 -0.31 -8.98 -2.97
N LEU A 201 0.38 -8.96 -1.82
CA LEU A 201 1.33 -7.92 -1.43
C LEU A 201 2.76 -8.23 -1.91
N ALA A 202 3.07 -9.52 -1.96
CA ALA A 202 4.28 -10.12 -2.51
C ALA A 202 4.10 -11.64 -2.70
N ARG A 203 5.05 -12.27 -3.40
CA ARG A 203 5.27 -13.72 -3.36
C ARG A 203 6.62 -14.05 -2.74
N ILE A 204 6.66 -15.16 -2.01
CA ILE A 204 7.84 -15.70 -1.33
C ILE A 204 7.98 -17.20 -1.64
N GLY A 205 9.15 -17.79 -1.40
CA GLY A 205 9.38 -19.22 -1.59
C GLY A 205 9.68 -19.65 -3.04
N GLY A 206 9.93 -20.95 -3.22
CA GLY A 206 10.36 -21.52 -4.50
C GLY A 206 11.70 -20.96 -4.98
N GLN A 207 11.79 -20.63 -6.27
CA GLN A 207 12.98 -20.02 -6.89
C GLN A 207 12.94 -18.48 -6.91
N LEU A 208 12.03 -17.86 -6.15
CA LEU A 208 11.94 -16.40 -6.06
C LEU A 208 13.10 -15.84 -5.22
N PRO A 209 13.55 -14.60 -5.48
CA PRO A 209 14.37 -13.85 -4.54
C PRO A 209 13.69 -13.75 -3.16
N GLU A 210 14.47 -13.86 -2.09
CA GLU A 210 14.03 -13.60 -0.71
C GLU A 210 13.38 -12.21 -0.63
N MET A 211 12.18 -12.10 -0.05
CA MET A 211 11.49 -10.81 0.12
C MET A 211 11.71 -10.28 1.53
N VAL A 212 12.07 -9.02 1.67
CA VAL A 212 12.38 -8.41 2.96
C VAL A 212 11.43 -7.26 3.24
N TRP A 213 10.64 -7.37 4.30
CA TRP A 213 9.92 -6.24 4.88
C TRP A 213 10.88 -5.39 5.69
N LYS A 214 10.88 -4.08 5.44
CA LYS A 214 11.75 -3.09 6.08
C LYS A 214 10.91 -1.95 6.60
N PHE A 215 11.26 -1.41 7.76
CA PHE A 215 10.69 -0.20 8.31
C PHE A 215 11.60 0.37 9.40
N SER A 216 11.42 1.64 9.71
CA SER A 216 11.95 2.29 10.91
C SER A 216 10.86 2.25 11.99
N ALA A 217 11.20 1.90 13.22
CA ALA A 217 10.30 1.89 14.37
C ALA A 217 10.88 2.71 15.54
N ARG A 218 10.02 3.31 16.36
CA ARG A 218 10.40 4.04 17.57
C ARG A 218 9.31 3.95 18.64
N LEU A 219 9.71 3.71 19.89
CA LEU A 219 8.87 3.95 21.07
C LEU A 219 8.81 5.45 21.36
N GLU A 220 7.62 6.04 21.33
CA GLU A 220 7.45 7.47 21.60
C GLU A 220 7.12 7.76 23.07
N SER A 221 6.39 6.85 23.71
CA SER A 221 6.15 6.87 25.16
C SER A 221 5.58 5.54 25.63
N SER A 222 6.01 5.10 26.80
CA SER A 222 5.40 4.05 27.61
C SER A 222 5.54 4.44 29.08
N ASP A 223 4.63 3.97 29.93
CA ASP A 223 4.78 4.01 31.39
C ASP A 223 5.10 2.64 32.00
N ALA A 224 5.54 1.67 31.20
CA ALA A 224 6.21 0.47 31.70
C ALA A 224 7.47 0.82 32.48
N GLU A 225 7.83 -0.02 33.46
CA GLU A 225 9.13 0.08 34.10
C GLU A 225 10.22 -0.38 33.13
N SER A 226 11.36 0.31 33.15
CA SER A 226 12.50 0.01 32.29
C SER A 226 13.21 -1.25 32.79
N PHE A 227 13.46 -2.22 31.90
CA PHE A 227 14.27 -3.39 32.21
C PHE A 227 15.02 -3.89 30.97
N SER A 228 16.14 -4.56 31.20
CA SER A 228 16.90 -5.26 30.16
C SER A 228 16.54 -6.75 30.09
N ALA A 229 16.70 -7.36 28.90
CA ALA A 229 16.48 -8.80 28.71
C ALA A 229 17.35 -9.69 29.63
N SER A 230 18.48 -9.16 30.13
CA SER A 230 19.36 -9.85 31.08
C SER A 230 18.93 -9.78 32.55
N GLU A 231 18.09 -8.81 32.92
CA GLU A 231 17.57 -8.63 34.28
C GLU A 231 16.22 -9.33 34.47
N GLY A 232 15.48 -9.52 33.37
CA GLY A 232 14.13 -10.04 33.38
C GLY A 232 13.08 -8.96 33.67
N PRO A 233 11.79 -9.28 33.53
CA PRO A 233 10.70 -8.36 33.84
C PRO A 233 10.70 -7.97 35.34
N PRO A 234 10.19 -6.77 35.68
CA PRO A 234 10.02 -6.35 37.07
C PRO A 234 8.99 -7.23 37.77
N ALA A 235 8.96 -7.22 39.11
CA ALA A 235 8.05 -8.06 39.90
C ALA A 235 6.54 -7.80 39.69
N GLN A 236 6.18 -6.73 38.98
CA GLN A 236 4.82 -6.43 38.50
C GLN A 236 4.92 -5.83 37.09
N PRO A 237 5.08 -6.66 36.04
CA PRO A 237 5.18 -6.18 34.68
C PRO A 237 3.85 -5.56 34.22
N LYS A 238 3.92 -4.68 33.23
CA LYS A 238 2.74 -4.13 32.58
C LYS A 238 2.52 -4.89 31.28
N GLY A 239 1.30 -5.35 31.04
CA GLY A 239 0.88 -5.88 29.74
C GLY A 239 0.90 -4.80 28.67
N GLN A 240 2.08 -4.45 28.17
CA GLN A 240 2.29 -3.49 27.10
C GLN A 240 3.19 -4.15 26.08
N HIS A 241 2.70 -4.25 24.87
CA HIS A 241 3.33 -5.02 23.82
C HIS A 241 3.01 -4.38 22.47
N ALA A 242 4.00 -4.37 21.60
CA ALA A 242 3.88 -3.83 20.26
C ALA A 242 4.71 -4.66 19.31
N GLY A 243 4.27 -4.71 18.06
CA GLY A 243 4.96 -5.52 17.09
C GLY A 243 4.44 -5.32 15.69
N VAL A 244 4.70 -6.34 14.90
CA VAL A 244 4.11 -6.51 13.58
C VAL A 244 3.50 -7.88 13.45
N TRP A 245 2.66 -8.07 12.44
CA TRP A 245 2.36 -9.40 11.95
C TRP A 245 2.31 -9.48 10.44
N VAL A 246 2.61 -10.66 9.91
CA VAL A 246 2.58 -11.00 8.48
C VAL A 246 1.64 -12.18 8.27
N GLU A 247 0.69 -12.01 7.35
CA GLU A 247 -0.17 -13.07 6.82
C GLU A 247 0.37 -13.57 5.48
N ALA A 248 0.53 -14.89 5.39
CA ALA A 248 0.70 -15.62 4.14
C ALA A 248 -0.42 -16.66 3.95
N GLN A 249 -0.59 -17.17 2.73
CA GLN A 249 -1.62 -18.17 2.40
C GLN A 249 -1.07 -19.36 1.62
N TRP A 250 -1.19 -20.56 2.19
CA TRP A 250 -0.96 -21.83 1.50
C TRP A 250 -1.93 -22.92 2.02
N ALA A 251 -2.08 -24.01 1.25
CA ALA A 251 -2.97 -25.12 1.56
C ALA A 251 -4.45 -24.74 1.84
N GLY A 252 -4.90 -23.55 1.41
CA GLY A 252 -6.26 -23.04 1.68
C GLY A 252 -6.43 -22.38 3.05
N HIS A 253 -5.33 -22.03 3.74
CA HIS A 253 -5.35 -21.47 5.07
C HIS A 253 -4.58 -20.15 5.18
N ARG A 254 -5.04 -19.28 6.08
CA ARG A 254 -4.31 -18.07 6.51
C ARG A 254 -3.30 -18.43 7.59
N ARG A 255 -2.09 -17.89 7.46
CA ARG A 255 -0.90 -18.28 8.24
C ARG A 255 -0.20 -17.03 8.71
N TRP A 256 -0.32 -16.77 10.01
CA TRP A 256 0.06 -15.50 10.62
C TRP A 256 1.34 -15.70 11.43
N VAL A 257 2.29 -14.78 11.29
CA VAL A 257 3.44 -14.69 12.20
C VAL A 257 3.37 -13.34 12.90
N TRP A 258 3.10 -13.35 14.20
CA TRP A 258 3.16 -12.18 15.07
C TRP A 258 4.58 -12.08 15.63
N ILE A 259 5.22 -10.94 15.38
CA ILE A 259 6.59 -10.66 15.81
C ILE A 259 6.54 -9.48 16.77
N GLU A 260 6.80 -9.75 18.03
CA GLU A 260 6.98 -8.74 19.05
C GLU A 260 8.24 -7.91 18.76
N LEU A 261 8.10 -6.59 18.89
CA LEU A 261 9.19 -5.62 18.79
C LEU A 261 9.45 -4.96 20.14
N PHE A 262 8.40 -4.73 20.93
CA PHE A 262 8.46 -4.23 22.29
C PHE A 262 7.56 -5.11 23.17
N ASN A 263 8.05 -5.54 24.32
CA ASN A 263 7.29 -6.34 25.28
C ASN A 263 7.71 -5.98 26.72
N ALA A 264 6.75 -5.55 27.52
CA ALA A 264 6.94 -5.21 28.95
C ALA A 264 6.29 -6.24 29.90
N TYR A 265 5.88 -7.40 29.38
CA TYR A 265 5.12 -8.45 30.06
C TYR A 265 6.01 -9.51 30.75
N ASP A 266 5.40 -10.43 31.53
CA ASP A 266 6.14 -11.48 32.28
C ASP A 266 6.58 -12.68 31.41
N HIS A 267 6.25 -12.66 30.12
CA HIS A 267 6.41 -13.80 29.24
C HIS A 267 7.67 -13.70 28.40
N THR A 268 8.67 -14.51 28.75
CA THR A 268 9.87 -14.77 27.94
C THR A 268 9.61 -15.91 26.95
N GLU A 269 8.65 -15.71 26.04
CA GLU A 269 8.10 -16.81 25.24
C GLU A 269 9.11 -17.40 24.23
N GLU A 270 9.20 -18.73 24.23
CA GLU A 270 9.65 -19.48 23.07
C GLU A 270 8.63 -19.28 21.91
N THR A 271 9.05 -19.39 20.65
CA THR A 271 8.12 -19.32 19.51
C THR A 271 6.99 -20.36 19.66
N TYR A 272 5.75 -19.90 19.82
CA TYR A 272 4.59 -20.74 20.11
C TYR A 272 3.48 -20.60 19.07
N PHE A 273 2.53 -21.55 19.11
CA PHE A 273 1.41 -21.64 18.18
C PHE A 273 0.10 -21.30 18.90
N SER A 274 -0.59 -20.26 18.42
CA SER A 274 -1.88 -19.78 18.91
C SER A 274 -2.94 -19.92 17.80
N PRO A 275 -3.73 -21.01 17.78
CA PRO A 275 -4.72 -21.22 16.75
C PRO A 275 -5.98 -20.40 17.07
N TRP A 276 -6.33 -19.42 16.22
CA TRP A 276 -7.50 -18.54 16.39
C TRP A 276 -8.52 -18.67 15.24
N ASN A 277 -9.82 -18.75 15.56
CA ASN A 277 -10.86 -18.94 14.54
C ASN A 277 -12.14 -18.18 14.85
N TRP A 278 -12.20 -16.93 14.40
CA TRP A 278 -13.40 -16.11 14.52
C TRP A 278 -14.52 -16.64 13.62
N ALA A 279 -15.76 -16.57 14.13
CA ALA A 279 -16.97 -16.90 13.37
C ALA A 279 -17.56 -15.72 12.58
N ILE A 280 -16.84 -14.59 12.45
CA ILE A 280 -17.27 -13.42 11.65
C ILE A 280 -16.50 -13.42 10.31
N PRO A 281 -17.09 -13.88 9.20
CA PRO A 281 -16.42 -13.94 7.90
C PRO A 281 -16.20 -12.56 7.26
N GLU A 282 -16.93 -11.52 7.65
CA GLU A 282 -16.75 -10.16 7.12
C GLU A 282 -15.49 -9.47 7.65
N SER A 283 -14.96 -9.91 8.79
CA SER A 283 -13.72 -9.36 9.34
C SER A 283 -12.51 -9.88 8.59
N PHE A 284 -11.53 -9.02 8.28
CA PHE A 284 -10.23 -9.51 7.79
C PHE A 284 -9.39 -10.14 8.92
N HIS A 285 -9.58 -9.71 10.18
CA HIS A 285 -8.55 -9.82 11.20
C HIS A 285 -8.41 -11.22 11.80
N PHE A 286 -9.47 -12.03 11.96
CA PHE A 286 -9.26 -13.42 12.46
C PHE A 286 -10.17 -14.55 11.94
N PRO A 287 -10.75 -14.54 10.72
CA PRO A 287 -11.47 -15.72 10.21
C PRO A 287 -10.48 -16.88 9.95
N GLY A 288 -10.42 -17.84 10.89
CA GLY A 288 -9.59 -19.06 10.87
C GLY A 288 -8.14 -18.89 10.43
N ALA A 289 -7.40 -18.01 11.10
CA ALA A 289 -5.95 -17.93 10.94
C ALA A 289 -5.24 -18.86 11.94
N GLU A 290 -4.23 -19.59 11.47
CA GLU A 290 -3.26 -20.19 12.38
C GLU A 290 -2.16 -19.16 12.67
N ILE A 291 -1.98 -18.81 13.93
CA ILE A 291 -1.03 -17.78 14.36
C ILE A 291 0.18 -18.45 15.03
N VAL A 292 1.38 -18.04 14.64
CA VAL A 292 2.61 -18.26 15.40
C VAL A 292 3.02 -16.93 16.00
N VAL A 293 3.35 -16.91 17.28
CA VAL A 293 3.82 -15.72 18.00
C VAL A 293 5.29 -15.90 18.34
N THR A 294 6.08 -14.84 18.20
CA THR A 294 7.54 -14.89 18.37
C THR A 294 8.15 -13.50 18.61
N SER A 295 9.43 -13.48 18.97
CA SER A 295 10.27 -12.28 19.12
C SER A 295 11.58 -12.41 18.34
N GLY A 296 12.39 -11.35 18.30
CA GLY A 296 13.74 -11.42 17.70
C GLY A 296 14.65 -12.44 18.38
N GLU A 297 14.61 -12.48 19.71
CA GLU A 297 15.36 -13.39 20.56
C GLU A 297 14.91 -14.85 20.34
N ALA A 298 13.60 -15.09 20.29
CA ALA A 298 13.05 -16.43 20.05
C ALA A 298 13.38 -16.95 18.65
N LEU A 299 13.30 -16.09 17.61
CA LEU A 299 13.72 -16.44 16.25
C LEU A 299 15.22 -16.75 16.17
N ALA A 300 16.06 -15.95 16.82
CA ALA A 300 17.51 -16.18 16.86
C ALA A 300 17.89 -17.49 17.57
N ALA A 301 17.17 -17.85 18.64
CA ALA A 301 17.35 -19.11 19.35
C ALA A 301 16.84 -20.32 18.55
N ARG A 302 15.67 -20.19 17.91
CA ARG A 302 15.02 -21.27 17.15
C ARG A 302 15.69 -21.55 15.81
N CYS A 303 16.16 -20.52 15.13
CA CYS A 303 16.59 -20.58 13.73
C CYS A 303 17.99 -19.97 13.53
N PRO A 304 19.06 -20.71 13.87
CA PRO A 304 20.44 -20.26 13.66
C PRO A 304 20.70 -19.92 12.20
N GLY A 305 20.96 -18.64 11.92
CA GLY A 305 21.15 -18.12 10.55
C GLY A 305 19.97 -17.33 9.98
N PHE A 306 18.89 -17.10 10.74
CA PHE A 306 17.88 -16.10 10.37
C PHE A 306 18.55 -14.73 10.23
N ALA A 307 18.52 -14.16 9.01
CA ALA A 307 19.24 -12.94 8.65
C ALA A 307 18.47 -11.63 8.95
N GLY A 308 17.37 -11.72 9.71
CA GLY A 308 16.59 -10.55 10.09
C GLY A 308 17.33 -9.63 11.06
N ALA A 309 17.06 -8.33 10.95
CA ALA A 309 17.45 -7.34 11.93
C ALA A 309 16.22 -7.01 12.78
N LEU A 310 16.08 -7.69 13.91
CA LEU A 310 15.04 -7.47 14.90
C LEU A 310 15.68 -6.86 16.16
N PRO A 311 15.12 -5.79 16.74
CA PRO A 311 15.59 -5.25 18.01
C PRO A 311 15.26 -6.21 19.17
N SER A 312 15.86 -5.94 20.33
CA SER A 312 15.45 -6.59 21.58
C SER A 312 14.04 -6.15 21.98
N THR A 313 13.21 -7.06 22.47
CA THR A 313 11.85 -6.70 22.92
C THR A 313 11.82 -5.95 24.25
N ALA A 314 12.86 -6.13 25.08
CA ALA A 314 12.94 -5.51 26.40
C ALA A 314 12.94 -3.95 26.33
N PRO A 315 12.22 -3.25 27.24
CA PRO A 315 12.02 -1.80 27.16
C PRO A 315 13.31 -0.96 27.05
N ASP A 316 14.38 -1.35 27.73
CA ASP A 316 15.67 -0.61 27.72
C ASP A 316 16.22 -0.38 26.31
N ALA A 317 16.00 -1.31 25.38
CA ALA A 317 16.43 -1.17 23.99
C ALA A 317 15.76 0.01 23.26
N TRP A 318 14.58 0.42 23.73
CA TRP A 318 13.73 1.43 23.11
C TRP A 318 13.75 2.79 23.82
N MET A 319 14.17 2.84 25.09
CA MET A 319 14.09 4.01 25.97
C MET A 319 14.91 5.23 25.53
N HIS A 320 15.81 5.09 24.56
CA HIS A 320 16.53 6.21 23.98
C HIS A 320 15.68 7.07 23.02
N GLY A 321 14.53 6.56 22.56
CA GLY A 321 13.66 7.29 21.62
C GLY A 321 14.29 7.48 20.23
N ASP A 322 15.30 6.69 19.90
CA ASP A 322 15.92 6.66 18.58
C ASP A 322 15.12 5.81 17.59
N TRP A 323 15.25 6.10 16.30
CA TRP A 323 14.69 5.30 15.22
C TRP A 323 15.51 4.01 15.03
N MET A 324 14.88 2.85 15.24
CA MET A 324 15.46 1.53 14.99
C MET A 324 15.07 1.02 13.60
N SER A 325 16.04 0.56 12.81
CA SER A 325 15.75 -0.09 11.52
C SER A 325 15.45 -1.58 11.74
N VAL A 326 14.28 -2.01 11.29
CA VAL A 326 13.79 -3.39 11.37
C VAL A 326 13.82 -4.02 9.97
N ARG A 327 14.26 -5.28 9.87
CA ARG A 327 14.35 -6.03 8.60
C ARG A 327 13.91 -7.47 8.80
N ILE A 328 12.91 -7.92 8.06
CA ILE A 328 12.28 -9.23 8.21
C ILE A 328 12.31 -9.96 6.85
N PRO A 329 13.25 -10.89 6.61
CA PRO A 329 13.25 -11.76 5.44
C PRO A 329 12.10 -12.78 5.56
N LEU A 330 11.12 -12.68 4.68
CA LEU A 330 9.82 -13.32 4.79
C LEU A 330 9.84 -14.80 4.40
N ASP A 331 10.57 -15.20 3.36
CA ASP A 331 10.73 -16.63 3.03
C ASP A 331 11.51 -17.32 4.16
N SER A 332 12.64 -16.74 4.58
CA SER A 332 13.40 -17.21 5.75
C SER A 332 12.56 -17.29 7.04
N LEU A 333 11.67 -16.33 7.29
CA LEU A 333 10.74 -16.34 8.42
C LEU A 333 9.78 -17.54 8.35
N PHE A 334 9.07 -17.70 7.23
CA PHE A 334 8.09 -18.78 7.08
C PHE A 334 8.74 -20.16 6.97
N ARG A 335 9.97 -20.30 6.44
CA ARG A 335 10.77 -21.53 6.54
C ARG A 335 11.14 -21.85 7.98
N CYS A 336 11.51 -20.84 8.77
CA CYS A 336 11.89 -20.99 10.19
C CYS A 336 10.72 -21.48 11.07
N VAL A 337 9.54 -20.88 10.93
CA VAL A 337 8.38 -21.23 11.77
C VAL A 337 7.41 -22.23 11.11
N GLY A 338 7.62 -22.58 9.84
CA GLY A 338 6.66 -23.31 9.01
C GLY A 338 6.15 -24.63 9.57
N ALA A 339 7.00 -25.36 10.30
CA ALA A 339 6.67 -26.64 10.94
C ALA A 339 5.83 -26.52 12.23
N LEU A 340 5.44 -25.30 12.64
CA LEU A 340 4.48 -25.08 13.73
C LEU A 340 3.03 -25.09 13.25
N TYR A 341 2.78 -24.89 11.96
CA TYR A 341 1.44 -24.89 11.38
C TYR A 341 0.93 -26.30 11.11
N SER A 342 -0.40 -26.45 10.96
CA SER A 342 -1.03 -27.73 10.62
C SER A 342 -0.61 -28.30 9.25
N THR A 343 -0.04 -27.45 8.39
CA THR A 343 0.62 -27.82 7.14
C THR A 343 1.93 -27.07 7.02
N ASP A 344 3.04 -27.80 6.86
CA ASP A 344 4.38 -27.26 6.70
C ASP A 344 4.45 -26.20 5.59
N TYR A 345 5.38 -25.25 5.72
CA TYR A 345 5.65 -24.25 4.69
C TYR A 345 6.23 -24.91 3.42
N PRO A 346 5.59 -24.73 2.24
CA PRO A 346 6.00 -25.42 1.02
C PRO A 346 7.19 -24.69 0.37
N GLY A 347 8.39 -24.87 0.91
CA GLY A 347 9.59 -24.11 0.53
C GLY A 347 10.06 -24.22 -0.93
N ASP A 348 9.51 -25.16 -1.71
CA ASP A 348 9.76 -25.30 -3.16
C ASP A 348 8.70 -24.59 -4.03
N ASP A 349 7.55 -24.22 -3.46
CA ASP A 349 6.45 -23.52 -4.14
C ASP A 349 6.43 -22.02 -3.78
N SER A 350 5.83 -21.19 -4.63
CA SER A 350 5.58 -19.77 -4.28
C SER A 350 4.34 -19.63 -3.40
N VAL A 351 4.47 -18.95 -2.26
CA VAL A 351 3.40 -18.60 -1.33
C VAL A 351 3.07 -17.11 -1.46
N ALA A 352 1.79 -16.75 -1.42
CA ALA A 352 1.34 -15.36 -1.45
C ALA A 352 1.36 -14.76 -0.04
N VAL A 353 1.90 -13.55 0.09
CA VAL A 353 1.79 -12.68 1.27
C VAL A 353 0.59 -11.78 1.07
N THR A 354 -0.37 -11.77 2.01
CA THR A 354 -1.69 -11.15 1.82
C THR A 354 -2.08 -10.15 2.91
N GLY A 355 -1.34 -10.07 4.01
CA GLY A 355 -1.53 -9.04 5.04
C GLY A 355 -0.22 -8.70 5.75
N MET A 356 0.04 -7.42 6.03
CA MET A 356 1.19 -6.96 6.83
C MET A 356 0.79 -5.74 7.65
N HIS A 357 0.85 -5.85 8.99
CA HIS A 357 0.30 -4.86 9.92
C HIS A 357 1.26 -4.56 11.07
N PHE A 358 1.23 -3.32 11.53
CA PHE A 358 1.79 -2.87 12.80
C PHE A 358 0.71 -2.96 13.87
N TRP A 359 1.09 -3.26 15.11
CA TRP A 359 0.14 -3.32 16.21
C TRP A 359 0.72 -2.84 17.55
N VAL A 360 -0.17 -2.36 18.40
CA VAL A 360 0.04 -2.12 19.84
C VAL A 360 -1.11 -2.73 20.62
N GLU A 361 -0.81 -3.24 21.81
CA GLU A 361 -1.77 -3.81 22.75
C GLU A 361 -1.39 -3.39 24.18
N VAL A 362 -2.40 -3.04 24.99
CA VAL A 362 -2.21 -2.60 26.37
C VAL A 362 -3.29 -3.21 27.25
N GLY A 363 -2.90 -4.01 28.25
CA GLY A 363 -3.79 -4.47 29.29
C GLY A 363 -3.72 -5.95 29.66
N VAL A 364 -2.85 -6.72 29.02
CA VAL A 364 -2.70 -8.14 29.34
C VAL A 364 -2.04 -8.31 30.72
N ARG A 365 -2.82 -8.70 31.73
CA ARG A 365 -2.28 -9.24 32.99
C ARG A 365 -2.92 -10.58 33.30
N ASP A 366 -2.13 -11.63 33.42
CA ASP A 366 -2.57 -12.90 33.99
C ASP A 366 -2.68 -12.79 35.52
N ILE A 367 -3.82 -12.31 36.00
CA ILE A 367 -4.14 -12.20 37.43
C ILE A 367 -4.73 -13.53 37.88
N ASP A 368 -4.01 -14.25 38.74
CA ASP A 368 -4.43 -15.56 39.29
C ASP A 368 -4.82 -16.62 38.23
N GLY A 369 -4.31 -16.48 36.99
CA GLY A 369 -4.64 -17.34 35.84
C GLY A 369 -5.84 -16.87 35.01
N ILE A 370 -6.26 -15.62 35.17
CA ILE A 370 -7.30 -14.96 34.36
C ILE A 370 -6.68 -13.69 33.75
N SER A 371 -6.65 -13.61 32.43
CA SER A 371 -6.14 -12.44 31.70
C SER A 371 -7.14 -11.27 31.79
N GLY A 372 -6.70 -10.08 32.21
CA GLY A 372 -7.60 -8.92 32.32
C GLY A 372 -6.97 -7.61 32.81
N LEU A 373 -7.75 -6.52 32.74
CA LEU A 373 -7.42 -5.19 33.27
C LEU A 373 -7.83 -5.02 34.74
N THR A 374 -7.21 -4.05 35.41
CA THR A 374 -7.73 -3.50 36.66
C THR A 374 -7.88 -1.98 36.59
N SER A 375 -8.55 -1.38 37.58
CA SER A 375 -8.55 0.09 37.72
C SER A 375 -7.16 0.68 37.98
N GLY A 376 -6.17 -0.12 38.40
CA GLY A 376 -4.77 0.27 38.50
C GLY A 376 -4.06 0.42 37.15
N ASP A 377 -4.64 -0.14 36.08
CA ASP A 377 -4.10 -0.09 34.72
C ASP A 377 -4.57 1.11 33.92
N TYR A 378 -5.55 1.87 34.38
CA TYR A 378 -6.02 3.06 33.67
C TYR A 378 -5.00 4.21 33.62
N ALA A 379 -3.81 4.06 34.21
CA ALA A 379 -2.67 4.94 33.96
C ALA A 379 -1.85 4.55 32.70
N SER A 380 -1.99 3.30 32.26
CA SER A 380 -1.16 2.66 31.23
C SER A 380 -1.34 3.31 29.85
N HIS A 381 -0.23 3.53 29.17
CA HIS A 381 -0.22 3.96 27.78
C HIS A 381 1.00 3.42 27.03
N LEU A 382 0.85 3.22 25.71
CA LEU A 382 1.89 2.77 24.79
C LEU A 382 1.73 3.46 23.44
N ASN A 383 2.75 4.20 23.01
CA ASN A 383 2.77 4.91 21.74
C ASN A 383 3.98 4.47 20.91
N MET A 384 3.72 3.96 19.71
CA MET A 384 4.74 3.55 18.73
C MET A 384 4.64 4.37 17.46
N ALA A 385 5.78 4.75 16.91
CA ALA A 385 5.92 5.38 15.61
C ALA A 385 6.60 4.44 14.61
N PHE A 386 6.12 4.43 13.37
CA PHE A 386 6.69 3.67 12.26
C PHE A 386 6.87 4.57 11.03
N ALA A 387 7.95 4.36 10.29
CA ALA A 387 8.29 5.13 9.09
C ALA A 387 9.09 4.25 8.11
N ASP A 388 9.44 4.78 6.93
CA ASP A 388 10.29 4.11 5.93
C ASP A 388 9.82 2.68 5.55
N VAL A 389 8.51 2.45 5.53
CA VAL A 389 7.91 1.13 5.30
C VAL A 389 8.10 0.71 3.84
N ASP A 390 8.74 -0.44 3.63
CA ASP A 390 9.04 -0.96 2.28
C ASP A 390 9.06 -2.50 2.23
N LEU A 391 8.69 -3.06 1.08
CA LEU A 391 8.69 -4.51 0.84
C LEU A 391 9.40 -4.77 -0.50
N VAL A 392 10.63 -5.24 -0.42
CA VAL A 392 11.54 -5.38 -1.57
C VAL A 392 12.36 -6.66 -1.46
N PRO A 393 12.87 -7.23 -2.56
CA PRO A 393 13.76 -8.38 -2.46
C PRO A 393 15.09 -8.09 -1.74
N ASP A 394 15.74 -9.13 -1.27
CA ASP A 394 17.04 -9.06 -0.60
C ASP A 394 18.20 -8.78 -1.58
N GLY A 395 19.30 -8.23 -1.05
CA GLY A 395 20.49 -7.86 -1.82
C GLY A 395 20.28 -6.70 -2.80
N TRP A 396 19.06 -6.19 -2.94
CA TRP A 396 18.76 -5.03 -3.78
C TRP A 396 19.41 -3.74 -3.27
N PRO A 397 19.59 -2.75 -4.15
CA PRO A 397 19.70 -1.36 -3.75
C PRO A 397 18.35 -0.93 -3.15
N VAL A 398 18.16 -1.28 -1.88
CA VAL A 398 17.31 -0.52 -0.99
C VAL A 398 17.73 0.94 -1.10
N LEU A 399 16.81 1.86 -0.84
CA LEU A 399 17.15 3.27 -0.77
C LEU A 399 18.14 3.59 0.39
N ASP A 400 18.47 2.59 1.21
CA ASP A 400 19.60 2.54 2.16
C ASP A 400 20.98 2.67 1.48
N ASP A 401 21.23 2.04 0.31
CA ASP A 401 22.46 2.28 -0.45
C ASP A 401 22.31 3.54 -1.30
N ALA A 402 22.43 4.67 -0.60
CA ALA A 402 22.41 5.99 -1.19
C ALA A 402 23.48 6.14 -2.29
N ALA A 403 24.56 5.36 -2.34
CA ALA A 403 25.58 5.48 -3.38
C ALA A 403 25.12 4.90 -4.72
N SER A 404 24.48 3.72 -4.70
CA SER A 404 23.85 3.13 -5.89
C SER A 404 22.67 3.98 -6.37
N LEU A 405 21.85 4.50 -5.45
CA LEU A 405 20.75 5.42 -5.78
C LEU A 405 21.25 6.68 -6.49
N VAL A 406 22.29 7.31 -5.94
CA VAL A 406 22.91 8.51 -6.53
C VAL A 406 23.41 8.24 -7.95
N ASP A 407 24.06 7.10 -8.20
CA ASP A 407 24.51 6.74 -9.55
C ASP A 407 23.36 6.57 -10.54
N VAL A 408 22.27 5.92 -10.13
CA VAL A 408 21.09 5.74 -10.98
C VAL A 408 20.44 7.08 -11.30
N LEU A 409 20.21 7.94 -10.29
CA LEU A 409 19.58 9.25 -10.52
C LEU A 409 20.42 10.15 -11.43
N TYR A 410 21.75 10.12 -11.30
CA TYR A 410 22.66 10.82 -12.22
C TYR A 410 22.59 10.25 -13.64
N ALA A 411 22.64 8.92 -13.80
CA ALA A 411 22.52 8.26 -15.10
C ALA A 411 21.14 8.51 -15.76
N ASP A 412 20.09 8.68 -14.96
CA ASP A 412 18.72 8.84 -15.42
C ASP A 412 18.34 10.27 -15.80
N LEU A 413 18.82 11.24 -15.03
CA LEU A 413 18.42 12.65 -15.12
C LEU A 413 19.48 13.51 -15.82
N LEU A 414 20.76 13.17 -15.65
CA LEU A 414 21.91 13.86 -16.26
C LEU A 414 22.62 13.05 -17.36
N HIS A 415 22.21 11.80 -17.61
CA HIS A 415 22.78 10.89 -18.64
C HIS A 415 24.28 10.56 -18.47
N ARG A 416 24.81 10.69 -17.25
CA ARG A 416 26.22 10.40 -16.91
C ARG A 416 26.38 9.91 -15.48
N SER A 417 27.55 9.41 -15.12
CA SER A 417 27.91 9.14 -13.71
C SER A 417 28.31 10.43 -12.97
N PRO A 418 28.12 10.49 -11.64
CA PRO A 418 28.67 11.55 -10.80
C PRO A 418 30.19 11.38 -10.62
N ASN A 419 30.91 12.50 -10.56
CA ASN A 419 32.29 12.50 -10.05
C ASN A 419 32.31 12.34 -8.50
N ALA A 420 33.49 12.14 -7.90
CA ALA A 420 33.59 11.87 -6.47
C ALA A 420 33.05 13.00 -5.56
N SER A 421 33.20 14.26 -5.97
CA SER A 421 32.67 15.42 -5.22
C SER A 421 31.16 15.51 -5.36
N GLU A 422 30.64 15.30 -6.57
CA GLU A 422 29.19 15.25 -6.85
C GLU A 422 28.51 14.12 -6.08
N ARG A 423 29.11 12.92 -6.09
CA ARG A 423 28.60 11.77 -5.34
C ARG A 423 28.55 12.07 -3.84
N THR A 424 29.58 12.70 -3.28
CA THR A 424 29.61 13.05 -1.86
C THR A 424 28.51 14.06 -1.50
N ALA A 425 28.32 15.10 -2.31
CA ALA A 425 27.26 16.10 -2.11
C ALA A 425 25.85 15.50 -2.31
N ALA A 426 25.68 14.63 -3.30
CA ALA A 426 24.41 13.97 -3.58
C ALA A 426 24.06 12.93 -2.51
N LEU A 427 25.04 12.23 -1.94
CA LEU A 427 24.88 11.39 -0.75
C LEU A 427 24.39 12.22 0.44
N GLU A 428 25.07 13.32 0.77
CA GLU A 428 24.62 14.22 1.85
C GLU A 428 23.20 14.74 1.60
N ALA A 429 22.87 15.12 0.35
CA ALA A 429 21.54 15.56 -0.02
C ALA A 429 20.48 14.45 0.10
N ALA A 430 20.76 13.23 -0.35
CA ALA A 430 19.87 12.08 -0.21
C ALA A 430 19.64 11.70 1.26
N THR A 431 20.69 11.68 2.09
CA THR A 431 20.59 11.40 3.53
C THR A 431 19.85 12.52 4.28
N ARG A 432 20.05 13.79 3.91
CA ARG A 432 19.41 14.94 4.59
C ARG A 432 17.95 15.13 4.16
N TYR A 433 17.68 15.11 2.85
CA TYR A 433 16.39 15.53 2.25
C TYR A 433 15.59 14.38 1.60
N GLY A 434 16.17 13.19 1.43
CA GLY A 434 15.55 12.05 0.75
C GLY A 434 15.86 11.99 -0.76
N GLY A 435 15.76 10.78 -1.32
CA GLY A 435 16.08 10.53 -2.74
C GLY A 435 15.15 11.22 -3.74
N ALA A 436 13.86 11.38 -3.42
CA ALA A 436 12.92 12.14 -4.25
C ALA A 436 13.30 13.64 -4.32
N ALA A 437 13.77 14.22 -3.21
CA ALA A 437 14.27 15.60 -3.18
C ALA A 437 15.57 15.74 -3.98
N LEU A 438 16.48 14.76 -3.92
CA LEU A 438 17.65 14.71 -4.79
C LEU A 438 17.25 14.61 -6.28
N ALA A 439 16.27 13.75 -6.62
CA ALA A 439 15.76 13.64 -8.00
C ALA A 439 15.17 14.97 -8.50
N ALA A 440 14.48 15.73 -7.63
CA ALA A 440 13.97 17.06 -7.96
C ALA A 440 15.11 18.06 -8.21
N GLN A 441 16.14 18.07 -7.36
CA GLN A 441 17.34 18.91 -7.55
C GLN A 441 18.08 18.57 -8.85
N LEU A 442 18.17 17.29 -9.21
CA LEU A 442 18.80 16.82 -10.44
C LEU A 442 17.97 17.15 -11.69
N LEU A 443 16.64 17.15 -11.60
CA LEU A 443 15.76 17.60 -12.68
C LEU A 443 15.96 19.09 -12.99
N ASP A 444 16.10 19.92 -11.95
CA ASP A 444 16.34 21.37 -12.06
C ASP A 444 17.82 21.72 -12.30
N HIS A 445 18.73 20.73 -12.31
CA HIS A 445 20.16 20.94 -12.58
C HIS A 445 20.38 21.49 -14.00
N PRO A 446 21.29 22.46 -14.22
CA PRO A 446 21.51 23.08 -15.53
C PRO A 446 21.77 22.08 -16.67
N GLU A 447 22.45 20.96 -16.39
CA GLU A 447 22.67 19.90 -17.37
C GLU A 447 21.40 19.13 -17.74
N SER A 448 20.49 18.85 -16.80
CA SER A 448 19.18 18.25 -17.08
C SER A 448 18.31 19.22 -17.90
N VAL A 449 18.27 20.49 -17.51
CA VAL A 449 17.55 21.56 -18.23
C VAL A 449 18.08 21.71 -19.67
N HIS A 450 19.40 21.59 -19.88
CA HIS A 450 20.01 21.65 -21.21
C HIS A 450 19.83 20.36 -22.02
N SER A 451 19.90 19.17 -21.42
CA SER A 451 19.80 17.90 -22.14
C SER A 451 18.35 17.44 -22.26
N SER A 452 17.81 16.86 -21.19
CA SER A 452 16.43 16.38 -21.07
C SER A 452 15.39 17.48 -21.33
N GLY A 453 15.66 18.73 -20.88
CA GLY A 453 14.75 19.86 -21.07
C GLY A 453 14.68 20.38 -22.51
N VAL A 454 15.80 20.45 -23.24
CA VAL A 454 15.81 20.73 -24.70
C VAL A 454 15.10 19.60 -25.45
N ALA A 455 15.40 18.32 -25.12
CA ALA A 455 14.77 17.17 -25.75
C ALA A 455 13.24 17.17 -25.57
N ALA A 456 12.77 17.46 -24.35
CA ALA A 456 11.34 17.56 -24.04
C ALA A 456 10.67 18.70 -24.84
N ARG A 457 11.29 19.88 -24.92
CA ARG A 457 10.79 21.00 -25.73
C ARG A 457 10.72 20.66 -27.22
N LEU A 458 11.76 20.02 -27.76
CA LEU A 458 11.80 19.55 -29.14
C LEU A 458 10.68 18.54 -29.45
N GLN A 459 10.38 17.62 -28.54
CA GLN A 459 9.30 16.64 -28.69
C GLN A 459 7.90 17.28 -28.56
N LEU A 460 7.67 18.05 -27.51
CA LEU A 460 6.38 18.71 -27.26
C LEU A 460 6.00 19.66 -28.40
N ILE A 461 6.95 20.47 -28.89
CA ILE A 461 6.69 21.40 -30.00
C ILE A 461 6.70 20.63 -31.34
N GLY A 462 7.63 19.71 -31.55
CA GLY A 462 7.82 19.03 -32.83
C GLY A 462 6.75 17.98 -33.18
N TRP A 463 6.38 17.15 -32.21
CA TRP A 463 5.43 16.03 -32.39
C TRP A 463 4.22 16.09 -31.46
N GLY A 464 4.21 16.99 -30.47
CA GLY A 464 3.14 17.04 -29.47
C GLY A 464 3.31 15.98 -28.39
N ARG A 465 2.18 15.41 -27.96
CA ARG A 465 2.11 14.38 -26.90
C ARG A 465 2.40 12.97 -27.45
N ALA A 466 3.35 12.85 -28.37
CA ALA A 466 3.72 11.58 -29.00
C ALA A 466 4.59 10.74 -28.07
N ASP A 467 4.23 9.48 -27.87
CA ASP A 467 4.94 8.53 -27.01
C ASP A 467 6.07 7.82 -27.80
N ASP A 468 7.24 8.44 -27.83
CA ASP A 468 8.45 7.91 -28.48
C ASP A 468 9.65 8.09 -27.53
N PHE A 469 9.63 7.30 -26.45
CA PHE A 469 10.65 7.37 -25.40
C PHE A 469 12.07 7.06 -25.92
N GLU A 470 12.21 6.13 -26.88
CA GLU A 470 13.53 5.79 -27.44
C GLU A 470 14.11 6.89 -28.34
N GLN A 471 13.28 7.69 -29.00
CA GLN A 471 13.76 8.89 -29.67
C GLN A 471 14.08 10.02 -28.69
N PHE A 472 13.25 10.23 -27.66
CA PHE A 472 13.55 11.16 -26.56
C PHE A 472 14.93 10.87 -25.95
N ARG A 473 15.15 9.61 -25.53
CA ARG A 473 16.36 9.15 -24.84
C ARG A 473 17.61 9.35 -25.68
N ARG A 474 17.54 9.06 -27.00
CA ARG A 474 18.63 9.33 -27.95
C ARG A 474 18.94 10.83 -28.09
N HIS A 475 17.91 11.68 -28.12
CA HIS A 475 18.10 13.13 -28.20
C HIS A 475 18.70 13.69 -26.90
N ALA A 476 18.13 13.35 -25.74
CA ALA A 476 18.59 13.83 -24.43
C ALA A 476 20.05 13.43 -24.18
N ARG A 477 20.41 12.16 -24.41
CA ARG A 477 21.79 11.68 -24.31
C ARG A 477 22.72 12.42 -25.30
N GLY A 478 22.32 12.54 -26.56
CA GLY A 478 23.13 13.22 -27.57
C GLY A 478 23.36 14.71 -27.32
N LEU A 479 22.44 15.37 -26.61
CA LEU A 479 22.56 16.74 -26.10
C LEU A 479 23.48 16.84 -24.88
N SER A 480 23.52 15.81 -24.01
CA SER A 480 24.49 15.74 -22.91
C SER A 480 25.92 15.49 -23.41
N GLU A 481 26.08 14.70 -24.47
CA GLU A 481 27.38 14.36 -25.08
C GLU A 481 27.86 15.43 -26.08
N SER A 482 26.95 16.21 -26.69
CA SER A 482 27.30 17.23 -27.69
C SER A 482 26.31 18.41 -27.75
N ALA A 483 26.83 19.64 -27.79
CA ALA A 483 26.04 20.87 -27.75
C ALA A 483 25.24 21.20 -29.06
N LEU A 484 25.03 20.24 -29.95
CA LEU A 484 24.44 20.46 -31.28
C LEU A 484 22.91 20.36 -31.28
N ALA A 485 22.23 21.11 -30.41
CA ALA A 485 20.76 21.11 -30.32
C ALA A 485 20.05 21.45 -31.66
N ARG A 486 20.67 22.29 -32.49
CA ARG A 486 20.24 22.60 -33.86
C ARG A 486 20.19 21.36 -34.77
N HIS A 487 21.11 20.41 -34.60
CA HIS A 487 21.12 19.16 -35.37
C HIS A 487 19.90 18.29 -35.03
N TYR A 488 19.53 18.19 -33.76
CA TYR A 488 18.31 17.48 -33.34
C TYR A 488 17.04 18.20 -33.81
N ALA A 489 17.01 19.54 -33.82
CA ALA A 489 15.92 20.29 -34.42
C ALA A 489 15.77 20.01 -35.94
N ASP A 490 16.87 19.91 -36.69
CA ASP A 490 16.86 19.48 -38.09
C ASP A 490 16.37 18.02 -38.27
N GLN A 491 16.66 17.10 -37.34
CA GLN A 491 16.13 15.73 -37.37
C GLN A 491 14.61 15.73 -37.13
N VAL A 492 14.14 16.40 -36.07
CA VAL A 492 12.72 16.51 -35.72
C VAL A 492 11.92 17.13 -36.86
N ALA A 493 12.42 18.22 -37.46
CA ALA A 493 11.74 18.92 -38.55
C ALA A 493 11.73 18.15 -39.89
N ARG A 494 12.49 17.06 -40.02
CA ARG A 494 12.46 16.14 -41.18
C ARG A 494 11.53 14.95 -40.97
N ASP A 495 11.11 14.70 -39.73
CA ASP A 495 10.18 13.62 -39.40
C ASP A 495 8.81 13.87 -40.04
N PRO A 496 8.16 12.87 -40.67
CA PRO A 496 6.81 13.03 -41.22
C PRO A 496 5.80 13.59 -40.20
N ARG A 497 5.87 13.16 -38.93
CA ARG A 497 4.97 13.59 -37.85
C ARG A 497 5.03 15.12 -37.62
N PHE A 498 6.18 15.74 -37.83
CA PHE A 498 6.33 17.20 -37.74
C PHE A 498 5.54 17.90 -38.86
N ARG A 499 5.59 17.37 -40.09
CA ARG A 499 4.81 17.88 -41.22
C ARG A 499 3.33 17.58 -41.06
N ASP A 500 2.96 16.45 -40.45
CA ASP A 500 1.56 16.11 -40.21
C ASP A 500 0.94 17.01 -39.11
N ARG A 501 1.73 17.39 -38.08
CA ARG A 501 1.31 18.32 -37.01
C ARG A 501 1.19 19.77 -37.51
N TRP A 502 2.18 20.26 -38.24
CA TRP A 502 2.30 21.69 -38.57
C TRP A 502 2.00 22.03 -40.04
N GLY A 503 2.02 21.08 -40.97
CA GLY A 503 1.85 21.35 -42.39
C GLY A 503 3.04 22.13 -42.97
N SER A 504 2.76 23.31 -43.53
CA SER A 504 3.74 24.12 -44.26
C SER A 504 4.30 25.25 -43.41
N VAL A 505 5.51 25.07 -42.88
CA VAL A 505 6.27 26.11 -42.15
C VAL A 505 6.69 27.34 -43.00
N MET A 506 6.26 27.41 -44.26
CA MET A 506 6.34 28.62 -45.10
C MET A 506 5.16 29.58 -44.87
N ASP A 507 4.09 29.13 -44.20
CA ASP A 507 2.95 29.95 -43.82
C ASP A 507 3.18 30.65 -42.46
N ALA A 508 2.91 31.95 -42.41
CA ALA A 508 3.07 32.74 -41.18
C ALA A 508 2.08 32.34 -40.07
N ALA A 509 0.86 31.90 -40.42
CA ALA A 509 -0.12 31.46 -39.41
C ALA A 509 0.32 30.14 -38.75
N THR A 510 0.84 29.20 -39.54
CA THR A 510 1.51 27.98 -39.06
C THR A 510 2.67 28.29 -38.12
N VAL A 511 3.59 29.18 -38.52
CA VAL A 511 4.73 29.56 -37.67
C VAL A 511 4.28 30.25 -36.37
N LEU A 512 3.23 31.08 -36.44
CA LEU A 512 2.64 31.71 -35.27
C LEU A 512 2.02 30.69 -34.31
N ALA A 513 1.34 29.66 -34.84
CA ALA A 513 0.81 28.56 -34.05
C ALA A 513 1.93 27.81 -33.31
N MET A 514 3.08 27.57 -33.94
CA MET A 514 4.26 27.00 -33.28
C MET A 514 4.76 27.88 -32.11
N PHE A 515 4.85 29.21 -32.30
CA PHE A 515 5.26 30.11 -31.22
C PHE A 515 4.25 30.16 -30.07
N ARG A 516 2.94 30.12 -30.35
CA ARG A 516 1.87 30.12 -29.34
C ARG A 516 1.79 28.79 -28.57
N ASP A 517 2.01 27.64 -29.22
CA ASP A 517 2.13 26.31 -28.59
C ASP A 517 3.43 26.17 -27.79
N ALA A 518 4.50 26.84 -28.21
CA ALA A 518 5.77 26.90 -27.50
C ALA A 518 5.71 27.80 -26.26
N CYS A 519 4.97 28.90 -26.33
CA CYS A 519 4.89 29.98 -25.36
C CYS A 519 3.53 30.70 -25.48
N PRO A 520 2.48 30.27 -24.75
CA PRO A 520 1.22 30.99 -24.70
C PRO A 520 1.39 32.34 -23.99
N LEU A 521 0.72 33.38 -24.51
CA LEU A 521 0.89 34.77 -24.06
C LEU A 521 -0.45 35.41 -23.73
N GLU A 522 -0.51 36.04 -22.55
CA GLU A 522 -1.72 36.72 -22.03
C GLU A 522 -1.85 38.19 -22.49
N ASP A 523 -0.74 38.83 -22.87
CA ASP A 523 -0.69 40.25 -23.28
C ASP A 523 -0.64 40.45 -24.80
N GLU A 524 -1.39 41.44 -25.29
CA GLU A 524 -1.48 41.81 -26.71
C GLU A 524 -0.14 42.28 -27.29
N ALA A 525 0.67 43.03 -26.55
CA ALA A 525 1.94 43.55 -27.09
C ALA A 525 2.95 42.42 -27.33
N ALA A 526 2.96 41.41 -26.44
CA ALA A 526 3.73 40.19 -26.61
C ALA A 526 3.19 39.32 -27.78
N GLN A 527 1.87 39.21 -27.95
CA GLN A 527 1.26 38.52 -29.10
C GLN A 527 1.64 39.17 -30.44
N HIS A 528 1.57 40.50 -30.55
CA HIS A 528 2.03 41.24 -31.73
C HIS A 528 3.54 41.07 -32.00
N ALA A 529 4.36 40.84 -30.96
CA ALA A 529 5.77 40.53 -31.14
C ALA A 529 5.97 39.12 -31.74
N GLN A 530 5.22 38.12 -31.28
CA GLN A 530 5.23 36.78 -31.89
C GLN A 530 4.74 36.81 -33.35
N GLU A 531 3.74 37.61 -33.69
CA GLU A 531 3.24 37.75 -35.07
C GLU A 531 4.32 38.32 -36.02
N ARG A 532 5.05 39.35 -35.58
CA ARG A 532 6.20 39.87 -36.34
C ARG A 532 7.32 38.85 -36.49
N LEU A 533 7.62 38.09 -35.42
CA LEU A 533 8.61 37.01 -35.47
C LEU A 533 8.20 35.90 -36.44
N ALA A 534 6.93 35.48 -36.40
CA ALA A 534 6.40 34.43 -37.26
C ALA A 534 6.46 34.83 -38.74
N LEU A 535 6.08 36.06 -39.09
CA LEU A 535 6.19 36.60 -40.44
C LEU A 535 7.65 36.70 -40.93
N ALA A 536 8.57 37.10 -40.04
CA ALA A 536 9.99 37.15 -40.35
C ALA A 536 10.57 35.75 -40.62
N TRP A 537 10.22 34.76 -39.79
CA TRP A 537 10.69 33.38 -39.92
C TRP A 537 10.11 32.65 -41.13
N SER A 538 8.79 32.71 -41.35
CA SER A 538 8.16 32.09 -42.53
C SER A 538 8.75 32.65 -43.82
N GLY A 539 8.98 33.97 -43.87
CA GLY A 539 9.67 34.63 -44.99
C GLY A 539 11.13 34.19 -45.18
N ARG A 540 11.87 33.83 -44.10
CA ARG A 540 13.22 33.26 -44.23
C ARG A 540 13.18 31.84 -44.80
N VAL A 541 12.28 30.99 -44.30
CA VAL A 541 12.13 29.60 -44.76
C VAL A 541 11.67 29.56 -46.22
N ALA A 542 10.66 30.36 -46.60
CA ALA A 542 10.16 30.46 -47.98
C ALA A 542 11.22 30.95 -48.99
N ARG A 543 12.24 31.69 -48.54
CA ARG A 543 13.38 32.13 -49.37
C ARG A 543 14.60 31.19 -49.31
N GLY A 544 14.51 30.07 -48.60
CA GLY A 544 15.66 29.16 -48.40
C GLY A 544 16.79 29.72 -47.53
N LEU A 545 16.52 30.77 -46.74
CA LEU A 545 17.47 31.44 -45.84
C LEU A 545 17.50 30.85 -44.41
N ALA A 546 16.72 29.79 -44.19
CA ALA A 546 16.60 29.01 -42.96
C ALA A 546 15.99 27.65 -43.29
N THR A 547 16.38 26.59 -42.58
CA THR A 547 15.69 25.29 -42.63
C THR A 547 14.45 25.29 -41.73
N ALA A 548 13.62 24.24 -41.83
CA ALA A 548 12.56 23.99 -40.85
C ALA A 548 13.13 23.68 -39.44
N GLY A 549 14.33 23.09 -39.36
CA GLY A 549 15.05 22.88 -38.11
C GLY A 549 15.58 24.18 -37.49
N ASP A 550 16.02 25.14 -38.30
CA ASP A 550 16.41 26.48 -37.83
C ASP A 550 15.23 27.21 -37.18
N LEU A 551 14.04 27.12 -37.81
CA LEU A 551 12.80 27.65 -37.23
C LEU A 551 12.45 26.93 -35.93
N LEU A 552 12.41 25.58 -35.93
CA LEU A 552 12.06 24.81 -34.74
C LEU A 552 13.03 25.12 -33.58
N TRP A 553 14.33 25.23 -33.87
CA TRP A 553 15.32 25.62 -32.87
C TRP A 553 15.06 27.04 -32.33
N ALA A 554 14.71 28.01 -33.18
CA ALA A 554 14.37 29.36 -32.74
C ALA A 554 13.09 29.42 -31.88
N VAL A 555 12.09 28.58 -32.18
CA VAL A 555 10.87 28.42 -31.37
C VAL A 555 11.21 27.79 -30.01
N VAL A 556 12.06 26.75 -29.97
CA VAL A 556 12.57 26.17 -28.72
C VAL A 556 13.36 27.20 -27.93
N GLN A 557 14.24 27.98 -28.56
CA GLN A 557 15.01 29.04 -27.90
C GLN A 557 14.11 30.09 -27.26
N HIS A 558 13.10 30.58 -27.98
CA HIS A 558 12.12 31.54 -27.45
C HIS A 558 11.32 30.99 -26.26
N SER A 559 11.20 29.66 -26.16
CA SER A 559 10.49 29.03 -25.04
C SER A 559 11.32 28.94 -23.74
N PHE A 560 12.65 29.14 -23.76
CA PHE A 560 13.46 29.10 -22.52
C PHE A 560 13.18 30.25 -21.57
N ASP A 561 12.81 31.42 -22.08
CA ASP A 561 12.46 32.60 -21.29
C ASP A 561 11.18 32.41 -20.45
N ARG A 562 10.50 31.26 -20.58
CA ARG A 562 9.33 30.88 -19.80
C ARG A 562 9.47 29.47 -19.20
N PRO A 563 9.20 29.31 -17.88
CA PRO A 563 9.07 27.98 -17.29
C PRO A 563 7.87 27.26 -17.93
N ARG A 564 8.07 25.98 -18.27
CA ARG A 564 7.04 25.11 -18.82
C ARG A 564 6.88 23.91 -17.90
N ALA A 565 5.75 23.82 -17.22
CA ALA A 565 5.48 22.69 -16.32
C ALA A 565 5.47 21.35 -17.09
N ASP A 566 4.97 21.30 -18.33
CA ASP A 566 4.95 20.08 -19.15
C ASP A 566 6.34 19.57 -19.52
N VAL A 567 7.32 20.46 -19.69
CA VAL A 567 8.73 20.09 -19.88
C VAL A 567 9.28 19.37 -18.64
N ARG A 568 9.02 19.89 -17.43
CA ARG A 568 9.39 19.23 -16.16
C ARG A 568 8.68 17.89 -16.00
N VAL A 569 7.38 17.81 -16.35
CA VAL A 569 6.61 16.55 -16.34
C VAL A 569 7.26 15.52 -17.26
N VAL A 570 7.55 15.87 -18.52
CA VAL A 570 8.23 14.98 -19.48
C VAL A 570 9.60 14.54 -18.98
N GLN A 571 10.42 15.45 -18.44
CA GLN A 571 11.72 15.11 -17.86
C GLN A 571 11.60 14.12 -16.71
N ALA A 572 10.62 14.29 -15.81
CA ALA A 572 10.41 13.40 -14.67
C ALA A 572 9.95 12.00 -15.11
N TYR A 573 8.96 11.90 -16.00
CA TYR A 573 8.48 10.62 -16.55
C TYR A 573 9.58 9.88 -17.33
N ALA A 574 10.32 10.59 -18.19
CA ALA A 574 11.38 9.99 -19.00
C ALA A 574 12.62 9.62 -18.18
N GLY A 575 12.92 10.40 -17.13
CA GLY A 575 14.01 10.12 -16.19
C GLY A 575 13.71 8.92 -15.31
N LEU A 576 12.62 9.00 -14.54
CA LEU A 576 12.27 8.05 -13.48
C LEU A 576 11.50 6.84 -14.02
N ALA A 577 10.36 7.05 -14.66
CA ALA A 577 9.51 5.97 -15.17
C ALA A 577 9.94 5.38 -16.54
N LYS A 578 11.01 5.91 -17.16
CA LYS A 578 11.55 5.47 -18.45
C LYS A 578 10.51 5.32 -19.57
N ARG A 579 9.56 6.25 -19.61
CA ARG A 579 8.54 6.38 -20.66
C ARG A 579 8.10 7.83 -20.84
N MET A 580 7.29 8.12 -21.85
CA MET A 580 6.61 9.42 -21.91
C MET A 580 5.37 9.43 -21.00
N PRO A 581 4.92 10.61 -20.52
CA PRO A 581 3.61 10.75 -19.92
C PRO A 581 2.52 10.60 -20.99
N THR A 582 1.45 9.88 -20.66
CA THR A 582 0.23 9.86 -21.47
C THR A 582 -0.42 11.25 -21.50
N SER A 583 -1.34 11.45 -22.45
CA SER A 583 -2.10 12.70 -22.52
C SER A 583 -2.98 12.96 -21.28
N ALA A 584 -3.39 11.92 -20.55
CA ALA A 584 -4.17 12.04 -19.32
C ALA A 584 -3.28 12.49 -18.16
N GLU A 585 -2.15 11.80 -17.95
CA GLU A 585 -1.15 12.12 -16.92
C GLU A 585 -0.61 13.55 -17.09
N LEU A 586 -0.25 13.94 -18.33
CA LEU A 586 0.23 15.29 -18.60
C LEU A 586 -0.81 16.35 -18.23
N SER A 587 -2.09 16.14 -18.60
CA SER A 587 -3.17 17.06 -18.22
C SER A 587 -3.44 17.07 -16.70
N PHE A 588 -3.28 15.94 -16.00
CA PHE A 588 -3.50 15.82 -14.56
C PHE A 588 -2.47 16.61 -13.74
N HIS A 589 -1.18 16.46 -14.06
CA HIS A 589 -0.08 17.13 -13.35
C HIS A 589 0.04 18.63 -13.68
N LEU A 590 -0.40 19.05 -14.88
CA LEU A 590 -0.52 20.46 -15.25
C LEU A 590 -1.64 21.21 -14.51
N GLY A 591 -2.52 20.51 -13.80
CA GLY A 591 -3.67 21.12 -13.11
C GLY A 591 -3.30 22.03 -11.93
N SER A 592 -2.11 21.89 -11.34
CA SER A 592 -1.57 22.84 -10.35
C SER A 592 -0.06 22.73 -10.15
N GLU A 593 0.57 23.80 -9.70
CA GLU A 593 2.00 23.84 -9.35
C GLU A 593 2.35 22.83 -8.24
N ALA A 594 1.49 22.70 -7.22
CA ALA A 594 1.65 21.72 -6.14
C ALA A 594 1.71 20.26 -6.66
N ARG A 595 0.91 19.91 -7.69
CA ARG A 595 0.97 18.58 -8.31
C ARG A 595 2.24 18.37 -9.14
N SER A 596 2.74 19.42 -9.78
CA SER A 596 4.02 19.38 -10.50
C SER A 596 5.24 19.28 -9.55
N ALA A 597 5.10 19.72 -8.29
CA ALA A 597 6.06 19.48 -7.23
C ALA A 597 6.01 18.04 -6.72
N ALA A 598 4.81 17.52 -6.41
CA ALA A 598 4.59 16.14 -5.94
C ALA A 598 4.98 15.07 -6.97
N LEU A 599 4.84 15.36 -8.28
CA LEU A 599 5.11 14.41 -9.36
C LEU A 599 6.46 13.69 -9.26
N VAL A 600 7.53 14.40 -8.87
CA VAL A 600 8.85 13.79 -8.78
C VAL A 600 8.87 12.70 -7.71
N GLU A 601 8.15 12.92 -6.61
CA GLU A 601 7.97 11.96 -5.55
C GLU A 601 7.05 10.80 -6.01
N ASP A 602 5.87 11.10 -6.57
CA ASP A 602 4.95 10.09 -7.13
C ASP A 602 5.67 9.10 -8.07
N LEU A 603 6.51 9.62 -8.98
CA LEU A 603 7.25 8.80 -9.94
C LEU A 603 8.44 8.08 -9.31
N TYR A 604 9.20 8.73 -8.43
CA TYR A 604 10.34 8.14 -7.75
C TYR A 604 9.93 6.93 -6.91
N TRP A 605 8.75 6.98 -6.31
CA TRP A 605 8.22 5.87 -5.53
C TRP A 605 7.32 4.91 -6.34
N SER A 606 6.98 5.25 -7.59
CA SER A 606 6.13 4.43 -8.45
C SER A 606 6.71 3.04 -8.74
N PRO A 607 5.84 2.04 -9.00
CA PRO A 607 6.27 0.74 -9.52
C PRO A 607 7.13 0.87 -10.78
N ALA A 608 6.87 1.84 -11.67
CA ALA A 608 7.63 1.99 -12.91
C ALA A 608 9.10 2.41 -12.68
N PHE A 609 9.41 3.20 -11.64
CA PHE A 609 10.81 3.46 -11.26
C PHE A 609 11.42 2.24 -10.59
N ARG A 610 10.69 1.63 -9.64
CA ARG A 610 11.19 0.53 -8.79
C ARG A 610 11.39 -0.81 -9.53
N GLN A 611 10.51 -1.13 -10.49
CA GLN A 611 10.58 -2.34 -11.32
C GLN A 611 11.88 -2.40 -12.14
N ARG A 612 12.54 -1.27 -12.39
CA ARG A 612 13.83 -1.21 -13.08
C ARG A 612 15.00 -1.76 -12.27
N PHE A 613 14.79 -2.00 -10.97
CA PHE A 613 15.72 -2.68 -10.08
C PHE A 613 15.32 -4.15 -9.83
N LEU A 614 14.18 -4.62 -10.37
CA LEU A 614 13.91 -6.05 -10.49
C LEU A 614 15.00 -6.67 -11.37
N PRO A 615 15.62 -7.80 -10.95
CA PRO A 615 16.15 -8.76 -11.90
C PRO A 615 15.08 -9.07 -12.93
N ASP A 616 15.46 -9.26 -14.19
CA ASP A 616 14.50 -9.65 -15.22
C ASP A 616 14.05 -11.11 -14.98
N LEU A 617 13.00 -11.26 -14.19
CA LEU A 617 12.43 -12.56 -13.82
C LEU A 617 11.80 -13.29 -15.02
N SER A 618 11.79 -12.70 -16.22
CA SER A 618 11.47 -13.44 -17.45
C SER A 618 12.54 -14.45 -17.87
N ASP A 619 13.79 -14.31 -17.38
CA ASP A 619 14.85 -15.33 -17.51
C ASP A 619 14.73 -16.45 -16.45
N ALA A 620 13.91 -16.28 -15.41
CA ALA A 620 13.49 -17.39 -14.57
C ALA A 620 12.50 -18.24 -15.38
N GLY A 621 13.02 -19.32 -15.97
CA GLY A 621 12.31 -20.15 -16.94
C GLY A 621 10.91 -20.59 -16.46
N PRO A 622 9.97 -20.85 -17.39
CA PRO A 622 8.55 -20.95 -17.08
C PRO A 622 8.31 -21.96 -15.95
N ALA A 623 7.83 -21.44 -14.82
CA ALA A 623 7.38 -22.25 -13.69
C ALA A 623 6.42 -23.32 -14.22
N ALA A 624 6.62 -24.56 -13.76
CA ALA A 624 5.79 -25.67 -14.19
C ALA A 624 4.33 -25.32 -13.93
N GLN A 625 3.50 -25.36 -14.99
CA GLN A 625 2.07 -25.10 -14.85
C GLN A 625 1.51 -26.06 -13.80
N ALA A 626 1.05 -25.50 -12.68
CA ALA A 626 0.28 -26.25 -11.71
C ALA A 626 -0.88 -26.94 -12.46
N PRO A 627 -1.13 -28.23 -12.23
CA PRO A 627 -2.20 -28.94 -12.93
C PRO A 627 -3.50 -28.19 -12.68
N SER A 628 -4.19 -27.80 -13.76
CA SER A 628 -5.46 -27.09 -13.68
C SER A 628 -6.47 -27.93 -12.91
N GLY A 629 -6.66 -27.60 -11.63
CA GLY A 629 -7.54 -28.32 -10.72
C GLY A 629 -8.95 -28.41 -11.31
N GLU A 630 -9.50 -29.62 -11.31
CA GLU A 630 -10.81 -29.88 -11.88
C GLU A 630 -11.88 -29.00 -11.20
N SER A 631 -12.78 -28.44 -12.00
CA SER A 631 -13.93 -27.71 -11.50
C SER A 631 -14.78 -28.64 -10.63
N TRP A 632 -14.86 -28.35 -9.32
CA TRP A 632 -15.83 -28.99 -8.42
C TRP A 632 -17.24 -28.50 -8.75
N SER A 633 -17.82 -29.07 -9.80
CA SER A 633 -19.25 -28.98 -10.08
C SER A 633 -20.00 -29.77 -9.03
N ASN A 634 -20.59 -29.09 -8.05
CA ASN A 634 -21.45 -29.72 -7.04
C ASN A 634 -22.62 -30.45 -7.71
N GLY A 635 -22.53 -31.78 -7.73
CA GLY A 635 -23.56 -32.67 -8.24
C GLY A 635 -24.72 -32.80 -7.25
N VAL A 636 -25.59 -31.79 -7.16
CA VAL A 636 -26.89 -31.92 -6.51
C VAL A 636 -27.89 -32.45 -7.54
N SER A 637 -28.21 -33.74 -7.47
CA SER A 637 -29.22 -34.36 -8.32
C SER A 637 -30.61 -33.80 -8.02
N SER A 638 -31.38 -33.49 -9.07
CA SER A 638 -32.73 -32.97 -9.00
C SER A 638 -33.72 -33.91 -8.29
N GLY A 639 -33.98 -33.64 -7.00
CA GLY A 639 -35.08 -34.20 -6.24
C GLY A 639 -36.37 -33.40 -6.45
N GLN A 640 -37.43 -34.09 -6.87
CA GLN A 640 -38.75 -33.57 -7.27
C GLN A 640 -39.33 -32.45 -6.37
N VAL A 641 -39.73 -31.34 -7.01
CA VAL A 641 -40.66 -30.34 -6.44
C VAL A 641 -42.11 -30.80 -6.67
N PRO A 642 -42.95 -30.93 -5.62
CA PRO A 642 -44.41 -30.98 -5.78
C PRO A 642 -44.97 -29.56 -5.99
N ALA A 643 -45.96 -29.44 -6.87
CA ALA A 643 -46.65 -28.18 -7.17
C ALA A 643 -47.53 -27.70 -6.00
N PRO A 644 -47.86 -26.39 -5.90
CA PRO A 644 -48.69 -25.85 -4.82
C PRO A 644 -50.16 -26.27 -4.96
N MET A 645 -50.87 -26.35 -3.83
CA MET A 645 -52.33 -26.39 -3.78
C MET A 645 -52.87 -25.20 -2.98
N ASP A 646 -53.97 -24.64 -3.46
CA ASP A 646 -54.62 -23.43 -2.96
C ASP A 646 -55.43 -23.60 -1.67
N ALA A 647 -55.80 -22.45 -1.12
CA ALA A 647 -56.44 -22.24 0.19
C ALA A 647 -57.89 -22.74 0.33
N THR A 648 -58.30 -22.96 1.59
CA THR A 648 -59.62 -22.68 2.24
C THR A 648 -59.64 -23.44 3.60
N SER A 649 -60.32 -23.08 4.70
CA SER A 649 -60.94 -21.88 5.30
C SER A 649 -61.80 -22.38 6.50
N ALA A 650 -62.00 -21.57 7.56
CA ALA A 650 -62.94 -21.78 8.70
C ALA A 650 -62.58 -22.90 9.74
N SER A 651 -63.02 -22.88 11.01
CA SER A 651 -63.45 -21.79 11.93
C SER A 651 -63.49 -22.28 13.41
N ASP A 652 -63.61 -21.33 14.36
CA ASP A 652 -64.19 -21.45 15.73
C ASP A 652 -63.53 -22.25 16.89
N SER A 653 -62.99 -21.50 17.87
CA SER A 653 -63.46 -21.34 19.28
C SER A 653 -63.73 -22.56 20.21
N PRO A 654 -63.79 -22.39 21.56
CA PRO A 654 -62.97 -21.59 22.49
C PRO A 654 -62.65 -22.29 23.85
N GLY A 655 -61.89 -21.64 24.75
CA GLY A 655 -62.10 -21.77 26.21
C GLY A 655 -61.01 -22.40 27.08
N PRO A 656 -61.05 -22.19 28.43
CA PRO A 656 -59.84 -21.78 29.16
C PRO A 656 -59.51 -22.56 30.46
N ALA A 657 -58.34 -22.28 31.05
CA ALA A 657 -58.07 -22.50 32.47
C ALA A 657 -57.09 -21.45 33.03
N SER A 658 -57.43 -20.89 34.20
CA SER A 658 -56.73 -19.82 34.91
C SER A 658 -56.32 -20.25 36.32
N VAL A 659 -55.12 -19.89 36.78
CA VAL A 659 -54.72 -19.66 38.19
C VAL A 659 -53.53 -18.66 38.11
N ASP A 660 -53.58 -17.40 38.54
CA ASP A 660 -53.45 -16.86 39.92
C ASP A 660 -52.32 -17.56 40.74
N ALA A 661 -51.53 -16.95 41.64
CA ALA A 661 -51.37 -15.61 42.23
C ALA A 661 -50.01 -15.62 43.01
N SER A 662 -49.35 -14.55 43.48
CA SER A 662 -49.47 -13.07 43.35
C SER A 662 -48.25 -12.38 44.02
N THR A 663 -47.90 -11.17 43.58
CA THR A 663 -47.22 -10.08 44.35
C THR A 663 -46.05 -10.38 45.32
N GLN A 664 -44.93 -9.66 45.14
CA GLN A 664 -44.51 -8.66 46.15
C GLN A 664 -43.62 -7.56 45.53
N SER A 665 -43.50 -6.42 46.23
CA SER A 665 -42.96 -5.17 45.72
C SER A 665 -42.19 -4.38 46.79
N PHE A 666 -41.32 -3.47 46.34
CA PHE A 666 -40.47 -2.55 47.14
C PHE A 666 -39.39 -3.23 48.00
N ARG A 667 -38.20 -2.65 48.16
CA ARG A 667 -37.75 -1.26 47.91
C ARG A 667 -36.60 -1.16 46.93
#